data_AF-A0A934ZK95-F1
#
_entry.id   AF-A0A934ZK95-F1
#
_cell.length_a   1.000
_cell.length_b   1.000
_cell.length_c   1.000
_cell.angle_alpha   90.00
_cell.angle_beta   90.00
_cell.angle_gamma   90.00
#
_symmetry.space_group_name_H-M   'P 1'
#
loop_
_entity.id
_entity.type
_entity.pdbx_description
1 polymer ?
#
loop_
_entity_poly.entity_id
_entity_poly.type
_entity_poly.pdbx_seq_one_letter_code
_entity_poly.pdbx_strand_id
1 'polypeptide(L)'
;MSIPPQGHLHEQLLAEGLITHDQLEGVLHRVRGDGSRIEDVLIESGAISEADLLKFLAKLYRTRFVATNKLARAEVDRGLLEVIPRRLAEEFQVFPVLFDPASSTLSVVSPDAGDPSVLSAVQQASNARDVRVYVARPAAVRAAILKHYAGELYAFAQVDTTGREQYLSMIDLYAQHSIQGPTAPSSAPATPNTERRERVVSEGDVGRPQQRNPSSGTARASFMEMVTVLVSLLENNRGELRGHSPLVSRWTRKLAERIRLASEEVHALVLAALLHDVGKAATYHLTALNVAMFDNHRVAAQKTFQTAIKIFEAVPLDPTTVSTLQTMYERFDGQGFPDGLAGKEIPLGARILAVVDTYADLTQNPNNPYRRQLAAPEACDVLDRHKGSVFDRNLVDLLRQVVTGDDLRAKLLSERTVVLLIDPDPEESTVLELRMVEEGFEVHLARNIEEAQGVLGRGSVEAVISETDLETTSGLDLLATLRASQSTVPWVFLTRDQRREAIARAFELGANDYVLKPASPEVLIAKVKQLLAQRQARSPRGVSGSLAELGLTDVVQVLNQGRKTGQLSIRNGAEQGEVHFLDGNVVNALWQGLRGEEAFFAMLGLSTGDFALDPTFRPSSQAISSNVEALMLEGMRRLDEARS
;
A
#
# COMPACT_ATOMS: atom_id res chain seq x y z
N MET A 1 -36.50 8.08 41.53
CA MET A 1 -35.44 7.14 41.96
C MET A 1 -34.13 7.75 41.52
N SER A 2 -33.37 8.31 42.46
CA SER A 2 -32.24 9.19 42.20
C SER A 2 -31.14 8.45 41.43
N ILE A 3 -30.66 9.06 40.34
CA ILE A 3 -29.47 8.64 39.61
C ILE A 3 -28.30 8.77 40.61
N PRO A 4 -27.51 7.73 40.90
CA PRO A 4 -26.41 7.84 41.84
C PRO A 4 -25.33 8.78 41.26
N PRO A 5 -24.60 9.53 42.10
CA PRO A 5 -23.55 10.42 41.61
C PRO A 5 -22.46 9.62 40.89
N GLN A 6 -21.85 10.23 39.86
CA GLN A 6 -20.82 9.67 38.97
C GLN A 6 -19.55 9.13 39.68
N GLY A 7 -19.50 9.13 41.02
CA GLY A 7 -18.34 8.72 41.82
C GLY A 7 -18.14 7.21 42.03
N HIS A 8 -19.10 6.35 41.64
CA HIS A 8 -19.08 4.92 41.98
C HIS A 8 -19.23 3.98 40.78
N LEU A 9 -18.94 4.45 39.54
CA LEU A 9 -19.03 3.61 38.34
C LEU A 9 -18.24 2.30 38.52
N HIS A 10 -17.03 2.41 39.05
CA HIS A 10 -16.16 1.27 39.28
C HIS A 10 -16.63 0.32 40.39
N GLU A 11 -17.23 0.83 41.47
CA GLU A 11 -17.81 0.01 42.53
C GLU A 11 -19.04 -0.77 42.03
N GLN A 12 -19.83 -0.17 41.13
CA GLN A 12 -20.99 -0.85 40.54
C GLN A 12 -20.58 -1.92 39.53
N LEU A 13 -19.54 -1.66 38.72
CA LEU A 13 -18.95 -2.68 37.84
C LEU A 13 -18.39 -3.87 38.64
N LEU A 14 -17.76 -3.59 39.80
CA LEU A 14 -17.28 -4.61 40.73
C LEU A 14 -18.43 -5.40 41.37
N ALA A 15 -19.51 -4.73 41.77
CA ALA A 15 -20.68 -5.36 42.37
C ALA A 15 -21.47 -6.24 41.37
N GLU A 16 -21.52 -5.87 40.08
CA GLU A 16 -22.09 -6.71 39.02
C GLU A 16 -21.10 -7.81 38.54
N GLY A 17 -19.89 -7.87 39.11
CA GLY A 17 -18.87 -8.88 38.79
C GLY A 17 -18.26 -8.72 37.39
N LEU A 18 -18.36 -7.52 36.79
CA LEU A 18 -17.83 -7.22 35.46
C LEU A 18 -16.33 -6.91 35.47
N ILE A 19 -15.78 -6.55 36.63
CA ILE A 19 -14.35 -6.34 36.87
C ILE A 19 -13.96 -6.92 38.24
N THR A 20 -12.68 -7.21 38.44
CA THR A 20 -12.14 -7.70 39.73
C THR A 20 -11.51 -6.59 40.58
N HIS A 21 -11.28 -6.86 41.86
CA HIS A 21 -10.61 -5.91 42.77
C HIS A 21 -9.19 -5.56 42.28
N ASP A 22 -8.43 -6.56 41.81
CA ASP A 22 -7.08 -6.36 41.26
C ASP A 22 -7.09 -5.50 40.00
N GLN A 23 -8.04 -5.73 39.09
CA GLN A 23 -8.21 -4.92 37.88
C GLN A 23 -8.56 -3.47 38.25
N LEU A 24 -9.43 -3.30 39.24
CA LEU A 24 -9.84 -1.99 39.72
C LEU A 24 -8.68 -1.19 40.34
N GLU A 25 -7.83 -1.83 41.14
CA GLU A 25 -6.68 -1.17 41.76
C GLU A 25 -5.69 -0.63 40.71
N GLY A 26 -5.42 -1.42 39.66
CA GLY A 26 -4.59 -1.02 38.52
C GLY A 26 -5.19 0.15 37.72
N VAL A 27 -6.51 0.13 37.50
CA VAL A 27 -7.25 1.22 36.82
C VAL A 27 -7.18 2.52 37.61
N LEU A 28 -7.44 2.47 38.92
CA LEU A 28 -7.45 3.66 39.80
C LEU A 28 -6.05 4.28 39.93
N HIS A 29 -4.99 3.48 39.92
CA HIS A 29 -3.62 3.99 39.92
C HIS A 29 -3.33 4.82 38.66
N ARG A 30 -3.77 4.36 37.48
CA ARG A 30 -3.55 5.08 36.22
C ARG A 30 -4.36 6.37 36.15
N VAL A 31 -5.64 6.32 36.51
CA VAL A 31 -6.54 7.49 36.54
C VAL A 31 -6.00 8.61 37.45
N ARG A 32 -5.39 8.28 38.60
CA ARG A 32 -4.78 9.29 39.50
C ARG A 32 -3.51 9.93 38.94
N GLY A 33 -2.84 9.28 37.99
CA GLY A 33 -1.55 9.72 37.46
C GLY A 33 -1.66 10.76 36.33
N ASP A 34 -2.66 10.62 35.45
CA ASP A 34 -2.80 11.43 34.24
C ASP A 34 -4.16 12.17 34.13
N GLY A 35 -5.09 11.91 35.06
CA GLY A 35 -6.44 12.49 35.03
C GLY A 35 -7.34 11.93 33.93
N SER A 36 -6.97 10.79 33.34
CA SER A 36 -7.74 10.12 32.30
C SER A 36 -9.10 9.64 32.82
N ARG A 37 -10.10 9.61 31.94
CA ARG A 37 -11.44 9.12 32.27
C ARG A 37 -11.41 7.61 32.53
N ILE A 38 -12.05 7.18 33.62
CA ILE A 38 -12.00 5.78 34.09
C ILE A 38 -12.56 4.81 33.06
N GLU A 39 -13.53 5.23 32.26
CA GLU A 39 -14.15 4.44 31.19
C GLU A 39 -13.15 4.07 30.09
N ASP A 40 -12.29 5.02 29.71
CA ASP A 40 -11.25 4.80 28.70
C ASP A 40 -10.17 3.87 29.25
N VAL A 41 -9.74 4.11 30.51
CA VAL A 41 -8.72 3.31 31.18
C VAL A 41 -9.18 1.86 31.39
N LEU A 42 -10.44 1.63 31.75
CA LEU A 42 -11.04 0.30 31.91
C LEU A 42 -10.96 -0.54 30.64
N ILE A 43 -11.19 0.07 29.47
CA ILE A 43 -11.06 -0.60 28.17
C ILE A 43 -9.57 -0.81 27.81
N GLU A 44 -8.74 0.22 27.96
CA GLU A 44 -7.32 0.19 27.57
C GLU A 44 -6.46 -0.75 28.43
N SER A 45 -6.86 -0.96 29.69
CA SER A 45 -6.25 -1.95 30.59
C SER A 45 -6.75 -3.38 30.33
N GLY A 46 -7.75 -3.56 29.46
CA GLY A 46 -8.38 -4.85 29.23
C GLY A 46 -9.22 -5.35 30.41
N ALA A 47 -9.57 -4.48 31.38
CA ALA A 47 -10.37 -4.86 32.54
C ALA A 47 -11.81 -5.22 32.13
N ILE A 48 -12.35 -4.57 31.09
CA ILE A 48 -13.68 -4.83 30.54
C ILE A 48 -13.69 -4.55 29.02
N SER A 49 -14.50 -5.29 28.27
CA SER A 49 -14.70 -5.02 26.85
C SER A 49 -15.52 -3.74 26.62
N GLU A 50 -15.30 -3.03 25.52
CA GLU A 50 -16.11 -1.86 25.16
C GLU A 50 -17.60 -2.22 25.09
N ALA A 51 -17.93 -3.38 24.50
CA ALA A 51 -19.31 -3.81 24.34
C ALA A 51 -20.00 -4.03 25.69
N ASP A 52 -19.32 -4.61 26.66
CA ASP A 52 -19.90 -4.89 27.97
C ASP A 52 -19.97 -3.64 28.85
N LEU A 53 -18.98 -2.76 28.76
CA LEU A 53 -19.04 -1.44 29.41
C LEU A 53 -20.20 -0.60 28.86
N LEU A 54 -20.37 -0.52 27.54
CA LEU A 54 -21.45 0.25 26.92
C LEU A 54 -22.83 -0.33 27.21
N LYS A 55 -22.97 -1.67 27.26
CA LYS A 55 -24.22 -2.32 27.72
C LYS A 55 -24.54 -1.99 29.17
N PHE A 56 -23.54 -2.04 30.05
CA PHE A 56 -23.68 -1.69 31.46
C PHE A 56 -24.10 -0.22 31.62
N LEU A 57 -23.40 0.72 30.97
CA LEU A 57 -23.72 2.14 31.02
C LEU A 57 -25.11 2.45 30.43
N ALA A 58 -25.48 1.78 29.33
CA ALA A 58 -26.81 1.92 28.74
C ALA A 58 -27.93 1.48 29.70
N LYS A 59 -27.72 0.36 30.41
CA LYS A 59 -28.63 -0.13 31.48
C LYS A 59 -28.68 0.86 32.65
N LEU A 60 -27.53 1.35 33.10
CA LEU A 60 -27.40 2.28 34.22
C LEU A 60 -28.15 3.59 33.95
N TYR A 61 -27.92 4.19 32.77
CA TYR A 61 -28.55 5.45 32.35
C TYR A 61 -29.92 5.27 31.70
N ARG A 62 -30.42 4.04 31.58
CA ARG A 62 -31.72 3.69 30.94
C ARG A 62 -31.84 4.26 29.52
N THR A 63 -30.76 4.18 28.75
CA THR A 63 -30.69 4.65 27.36
C THR A 63 -30.11 3.56 26.46
N ARG A 64 -29.87 3.88 25.17
CA ARG A 64 -29.12 3.02 24.24
C ARG A 64 -27.69 3.55 24.11
N PHE A 65 -26.79 2.71 23.58
CA PHE A 65 -25.41 3.09 23.33
C PHE A 65 -25.07 3.13 21.84
N VAL A 66 -23.99 3.85 21.51
CA VAL A 66 -23.35 3.83 20.20
C VAL A 66 -21.90 3.40 20.37
N ALA A 67 -21.52 2.29 19.72
CA ALA A 67 -20.16 1.78 19.74
C ALA A 67 -19.21 2.66 18.92
N THR A 68 -17.92 2.66 19.29
CA THR A 68 -16.87 3.48 18.65
C THR A 68 -16.82 3.27 17.13
N ASN A 69 -16.88 2.02 16.67
CA ASN A 69 -16.86 1.68 15.25
C ASN A 69 -18.05 2.27 14.45
N LYS A 70 -19.23 2.31 15.06
CA LYS A 70 -20.46 2.82 14.45
C LYS A 70 -20.44 4.34 14.43
N LEU A 71 -19.89 4.96 15.46
CA LEU A 71 -19.69 6.41 15.52
C LEU A 71 -18.61 6.87 14.52
N ALA A 72 -17.53 6.10 14.35
CA ALA A 72 -16.47 6.39 13.38
C ALA A 72 -16.98 6.43 11.92
N ARG A 73 -17.96 5.57 11.59
CA ARG A 73 -18.58 5.46 10.26
C ARG A 73 -19.80 6.38 10.07
N ALA A 74 -20.21 7.11 11.10
CA ALA A 74 -21.38 7.97 11.01
C ALA A 74 -21.12 9.11 10.02
N GLU A 75 -22.02 9.28 9.05
CA GLU A 75 -22.10 10.44 8.17
C GLU A 75 -23.05 11.44 8.81
N VAL A 76 -22.54 12.62 9.14
CA VAL A 76 -23.29 13.67 9.84
C VAL A 76 -23.35 14.90 8.95
N ASP A 77 -24.58 15.33 8.66
CA ASP A 77 -24.84 16.51 7.83
C ASP A 77 -24.29 17.79 8.48
N ARG A 78 -23.78 18.72 7.67
CA ARG A 78 -23.21 19.98 8.17
C ARG A 78 -24.25 20.84 8.91
N GLY A 79 -25.49 20.86 8.44
CA GLY A 79 -26.59 21.58 9.11
C GLY A 79 -26.91 21.02 10.49
N LEU A 80 -26.63 19.73 10.74
CA LEU A 80 -26.79 19.12 12.06
C LEU A 80 -25.67 19.53 13.03
N LEU A 81 -24.45 19.79 12.54
CA LEU A 81 -23.34 20.29 13.35
C LEU A 81 -23.54 21.75 13.77
N GLU A 82 -24.32 22.53 13.02
CA GLU A 82 -24.65 23.91 13.40
C GLU A 82 -25.63 23.99 14.60
N VAL A 83 -26.40 22.91 14.83
CA VAL A 83 -27.37 22.81 15.94
C VAL A 83 -26.68 22.77 17.31
N ILE A 84 -25.46 22.23 17.38
CA ILE A 84 -24.64 22.20 18.60
C ILE A 84 -23.30 22.86 18.30
N PRO A 85 -23.06 24.11 18.72
CA PRO A 85 -21.79 24.77 18.48
C PRO A 85 -20.61 23.96 19.04
N ARG A 86 -19.48 23.94 18.30
CA ARG A 86 -18.25 23.22 18.69
C ARG A 86 -17.86 23.42 20.15
N ARG A 87 -17.93 24.67 20.65
CA ARG A 87 -17.55 25.01 22.03
C ARG A 87 -18.39 24.24 23.05
N LEU A 88 -19.70 24.13 22.79
CA LEU A 88 -20.64 23.40 23.64
C LEU A 88 -20.45 21.89 23.50
N ALA A 89 -20.17 21.41 22.27
CA ALA A 89 -19.83 20.01 22.02
C ALA A 89 -18.56 19.57 22.80
N GLU A 90 -17.53 20.42 22.82
CA GLU A 90 -16.27 20.18 23.56
C GLU A 90 -16.48 20.29 25.08
N GLU A 91 -17.20 21.32 25.55
CA GLU A 91 -17.43 21.57 26.98
C GLU A 91 -18.28 20.47 27.63
N PHE A 92 -19.40 20.09 27.00
CA PHE A 92 -20.32 19.08 27.52
C PHE A 92 -20.04 17.66 27.00
N GLN A 93 -18.96 17.47 26.23
CA GLN A 93 -18.59 16.19 25.62
C GLN A 93 -19.80 15.54 24.92
N VAL A 94 -20.39 16.26 23.98
CA VAL A 94 -21.61 15.83 23.29
C VAL A 94 -21.48 16.00 21.78
N PHE A 95 -21.97 15.02 21.03
CA PHE A 95 -21.90 15.03 19.57
C PHE A 95 -23.27 14.74 18.94
N PRO A 96 -23.79 15.59 18.04
CA PRO A 96 -25.07 15.35 17.40
C PRO A 96 -24.94 14.27 16.32
N VAL A 97 -25.91 13.35 16.27
CA VAL A 97 -25.88 12.19 15.35
C VAL A 97 -27.05 12.19 14.38
N LEU A 98 -28.24 12.59 14.84
CA LEU A 98 -29.43 12.63 13.99
C LEU A 98 -30.42 13.69 14.48
N PHE A 99 -31.09 14.38 13.56
CA PHE A 99 -32.24 15.23 13.88
C PHE A 99 -33.46 14.75 13.08
N ASP A 100 -34.56 14.46 13.77
CA ASP A 100 -35.85 14.14 13.16
C ASP A 100 -36.73 15.40 13.13
N PRO A 101 -36.96 16.00 11.95
CA PRO A 101 -37.76 17.22 11.83
C PRO A 101 -39.26 17.00 12.09
N ALA A 102 -39.79 15.78 11.92
CA ALA A 102 -41.22 15.51 12.10
C ALA A 102 -41.60 15.46 13.58
N SER A 103 -40.73 14.88 14.41
CA SER A 103 -40.89 14.82 15.87
C SER A 103 -40.18 15.97 16.60
N SER A 104 -39.33 16.73 15.90
CA SER A 104 -38.42 17.73 16.49
C SER A 104 -37.54 17.12 17.57
N THR A 105 -37.06 15.89 17.32
CA THR A 105 -36.20 15.14 18.23
C THR A 105 -34.75 15.20 17.77
N LEU A 106 -33.86 15.70 18.62
CA LEU A 106 -32.41 15.66 18.41
C LEU A 106 -31.80 14.46 19.13
N SER A 107 -31.08 13.63 18.40
CA SER A 107 -30.31 12.51 18.93
C SER A 107 -28.84 12.88 19.03
N VAL A 108 -28.28 12.73 20.23
CA VAL A 108 -26.88 13.04 20.53
C VAL A 108 -26.20 11.87 21.21
N VAL A 109 -24.88 11.80 21.14
CA VAL A 109 -24.06 10.88 21.93
C VAL A 109 -23.21 11.62 22.96
N SER A 110 -23.09 11.08 24.16
CA SER A 110 -22.27 11.63 25.24
C SER A 110 -21.79 10.52 26.18
N PRO A 111 -20.60 10.60 26.80
CA PRO A 111 -20.22 9.68 27.86
C PRO A 111 -21.07 9.86 29.12
N ASP A 112 -21.59 11.07 29.35
CA ASP A 112 -22.32 11.46 30.55
C ASP A 112 -23.84 11.49 30.30
N ALA A 113 -24.36 10.45 29.63
CA ALA A 113 -25.76 10.39 29.20
C ALA A 113 -26.81 10.48 30.33
N GLY A 114 -26.39 10.21 31.58
CA GLY A 114 -27.22 10.37 32.77
C GLY A 114 -27.15 11.73 33.46
N ASP A 115 -26.29 12.65 33.00
CA ASP A 115 -26.14 13.98 33.59
C ASP A 115 -27.24 14.95 33.09
N PRO A 116 -28.11 15.48 33.97
CA PRO A 116 -29.12 16.47 33.60
C PRO A 116 -28.55 17.76 32.98
N SER A 117 -27.28 18.09 33.27
CA SER A 117 -26.61 19.28 32.74
C SER A 117 -26.41 19.21 31.23
N VAL A 118 -26.00 18.03 30.72
CA VAL A 118 -25.81 17.76 29.29
C VAL A 118 -27.12 17.90 28.53
N LEU A 119 -28.19 17.30 29.06
CA LEU A 119 -29.52 17.38 28.44
C LEU A 119 -30.04 18.82 28.39
N SER A 120 -29.88 19.58 29.48
CA SER A 120 -30.30 20.98 29.56
C SER A 120 -29.52 21.87 28.57
N ALA A 121 -28.20 21.69 28.50
CA ALA A 121 -27.34 22.45 27.59
C ALA A 121 -27.67 22.18 26.11
N VAL A 122 -27.87 20.90 25.75
CA VAL A 122 -28.22 20.50 24.39
C VAL A 122 -29.62 21.00 24.00
N GLN A 123 -30.59 20.91 24.91
CA GLN A 123 -31.95 21.36 24.64
C GLN A 123 -32.03 22.88 24.45
N GLN A 124 -31.27 23.64 25.25
CA GLN A 124 -31.18 25.09 25.13
C GLN A 124 -30.46 25.53 23.85
N ALA A 125 -29.43 24.80 23.41
CA ALA A 125 -28.68 25.12 22.19
C ALA A 125 -29.44 24.76 20.90
N SER A 126 -30.17 23.64 20.91
CA SER A 126 -30.77 23.06 19.70
C SER A 126 -32.20 23.52 19.38
N ASN A 127 -32.90 24.13 20.34
CA ASN A 127 -34.35 24.39 20.26
C ASN A 127 -35.20 23.14 19.93
N ALA A 128 -34.68 21.92 20.11
CA ALA A 128 -35.41 20.69 19.86
C ALA A 128 -36.50 20.48 20.92
N ARG A 129 -37.68 19.97 20.51
CA ARG A 129 -38.77 19.63 21.44
C ARG A 129 -38.40 18.47 22.35
N ASP A 130 -37.63 17.52 21.84
CA ASP A 130 -37.15 16.34 22.57
C ASP A 130 -35.67 16.11 22.27
N VAL A 131 -34.90 15.69 23.27
CA VAL A 131 -33.48 15.36 23.13
C VAL A 131 -33.24 13.95 23.63
N ARG A 132 -32.76 13.07 22.75
CA ARG A 132 -32.38 11.70 23.08
C ARG A 132 -30.86 11.60 23.18
N VAL A 133 -30.38 11.30 24.38
CA VAL A 133 -28.96 11.14 24.65
C VAL A 133 -28.61 9.65 24.68
N TYR A 134 -27.71 9.23 23.80
CA TYR A 134 -27.16 7.89 23.75
C TYR A 134 -25.78 7.86 24.40
N VAL A 135 -25.44 6.78 25.10
CA VAL A 135 -24.12 6.66 25.73
C VAL A 135 -23.07 6.20 24.74
N ALA A 136 -21.88 6.82 24.78
CA ALA A 136 -20.72 6.41 23.98
C ALA A 136 -19.43 6.59 24.79
N ARG A 137 -18.37 5.90 24.38
CA ARG A 137 -17.06 5.99 25.05
C ARG A 137 -16.54 7.44 25.02
N PRO A 138 -15.94 7.98 26.10
CA PRO A 138 -15.44 9.35 26.11
C PRO A 138 -14.42 9.63 25.00
N ALA A 139 -13.44 8.75 24.78
CA ALA A 139 -12.50 8.89 23.68
C ALA A 139 -13.17 8.90 22.30
N ALA A 140 -14.24 8.12 22.10
CA ALA A 140 -14.98 8.07 20.84
C ALA A 140 -15.77 9.36 20.58
N VAL A 141 -16.35 9.96 21.62
CA VAL A 141 -17.04 11.26 21.50
C VAL A 141 -16.04 12.38 21.19
N ARG A 142 -14.88 12.40 21.86
CA ARG A 142 -13.79 13.33 21.52
C ARG A 142 -13.34 13.17 20.07
N ALA A 143 -13.14 11.93 19.61
CA ALA A 143 -12.77 11.65 18.23
C ALA A 143 -13.84 12.09 17.23
N ALA A 144 -15.12 11.92 17.54
CA ALA A 144 -16.21 12.43 16.71
C ALA A 144 -16.17 13.96 16.58
N ILE A 145 -15.95 14.65 17.70
CA ILE A 145 -15.87 16.11 17.72
C ILE A 145 -14.67 16.60 16.88
N LEU A 146 -13.48 16.00 17.07
CA LEU A 146 -12.28 16.35 16.30
C LEU A 146 -12.46 16.06 14.81
N LYS A 147 -13.01 14.91 14.45
CA LYS A 147 -13.26 14.53 13.06
C LYS A 147 -14.20 15.51 12.35
N HIS A 148 -15.32 15.85 12.99
CA HIS A 148 -16.41 16.57 12.32
C HIS A 148 -16.37 18.10 12.53
N TYR A 149 -15.90 18.60 13.67
CA TYR A 149 -15.75 20.04 13.91
C TYR A 149 -14.33 20.57 13.66
N ALA A 150 -13.29 19.76 13.86
CA ALA A 150 -11.90 20.18 13.66
C ALA A 150 -11.29 19.67 12.33
N GLY A 151 -11.97 18.78 11.61
CA GLY A 151 -11.52 18.23 10.34
C GLY A 151 -10.40 17.19 10.46
N GLU A 152 -10.20 16.62 11.65
CA GLU A 152 -9.19 15.59 11.88
C GLU A 152 -9.70 14.21 11.44
N LEU A 153 -9.56 13.90 10.15
CA LEU A 153 -10.07 12.66 9.54
C LEU A 153 -9.62 11.37 10.26
N TYR A 154 -8.51 11.41 10.99
CA TYR A 154 -7.91 10.25 11.68
C TYR A 154 -8.14 10.24 13.19
N ALA A 155 -8.99 11.11 13.74
CA ALA A 155 -9.19 11.20 15.19
C ALA A 155 -9.64 9.88 15.86
N PHE A 156 -10.33 9.00 15.11
CA PHE A 156 -10.71 7.67 15.61
C PHE A 156 -9.57 6.63 15.59
N ALA A 157 -8.51 6.86 14.81
CA ALA A 157 -7.38 5.92 14.72
C ALA A 157 -6.57 5.82 16.03
N GLN A 158 -6.67 6.83 16.89
CA GLN A 158 -6.03 6.86 18.21
C GLN A 158 -6.87 6.15 19.30
N VAL A 159 -8.14 5.82 19.01
CA VAL A 159 -9.12 5.34 20.00
C VAL A 159 -9.38 3.85 19.89
N ASP A 160 -9.28 3.27 18.70
CA ASP A 160 -9.54 1.86 18.43
C ASP A 160 -8.23 1.06 18.36
N THR A 161 -7.99 0.20 19.35
CA THR A 161 -6.82 -0.68 19.41
C THR A 161 -6.78 -1.68 18.25
N THR A 162 -7.94 -2.05 17.68
CA THR A 162 -8.03 -2.94 16.51
C THR A 162 -7.67 -2.19 15.22
N GLY A 163 -8.02 -0.91 15.14
CA GLY A 163 -7.53 0.01 14.11
C GLY A 163 -6.02 0.27 14.25
N ARG A 164 -5.53 0.33 15.50
CA ARG A 164 -4.11 0.43 15.83
C ARG A 164 -3.34 -0.85 15.53
N GLU A 165 -3.91 -2.05 15.69
CA GLU A 165 -3.26 -3.31 15.32
C GLU A 165 -3.24 -3.53 13.82
N GLN A 166 -4.29 -3.14 13.08
CA GLN A 166 -4.24 -3.10 11.61
C GLN A 166 -3.27 -2.02 11.09
N TYR A 167 -3.13 -0.92 11.82
CA TYR A 167 -2.20 0.16 11.51
C TYR A 167 -0.75 -0.16 11.92
N LEU A 168 -0.53 -0.82 13.07
CA LEU A 168 0.76 -1.30 13.52
C LEU A 168 1.18 -2.54 12.74
N SER A 169 0.27 -3.41 12.31
CA SER A 169 0.61 -4.49 11.37
C SER A 169 0.93 -3.92 9.98
N MET A 170 0.28 -2.83 9.58
CA MET A 170 0.63 -2.12 8.35
C MET A 170 1.98 -1.39 8.49
N ILE A 171 2.25 -0.71 9.60
CA ILE A 171 3.54 -0.07 9.91
C ILE A 171 4.66 -1.10 10.12
N ASP A 172 4.40 -2.22 10.78
CA ASP A 172 5.35 -3.32 11.00
C ASP A 172 5.62 -4.06 9.68
N LEU A 173 4.65 -4.15 8.75
CA LEU A 173 4.92 -4.57 7.38
C LEU A 173 5.90 -3.60 6.69
N TYR A 174 5.72 -2.29 6.89
CA TYR A 174 6.63 -1.27 6.37
C TYR A 174 8.02 -1.29 7.05
N ALA A 175 8.09 -1.63 8.34
CA ALA A 175 9.33 -1.72 9.10
C ALA A 175 10.11 -3.02 8.83
N GLN A 176 9.42 -4.17 8.71
CA GLN A 176 10.04 -5.47 8.41
C GLN A 176 10.54 -5.56 6.97
N HIS A 177 9.92 -4.86 6.00
CA HIS A 177 10.43 -4.79 4.63
C HIS A 177 11.48 -3.70 4.39
N SER A 178 11.82 -2.89 5.40
CA SER A 178 12.85 -1.84 5.29
C SER A 178 14.20 -2.20 5.94
N ILE A 179 14.33 -3.34 6.62
CA ILE A 179 15.63 -3.83 7.09
C ILE A 179 15.72 -5.34 6.87
N GLN A 180 16.24 -5.77 5.72
CA GLN A 180 17.14 -6.92 5.67
C GLN A 180 17.94 -7.01 4.36
N GLY A 181 19.25 -6.75 4.51
CA GLY A 181 20.33 -7.29 3.71
C GLY A 181 21.66 -6.98 4.43
N PRO A 182 22.68 -7.85 4.34
CA PRO A 182 22.81 -9.14 5.03
C PRO A 182 23.77 -9.04 6.23
N THR A 183 23.56 -9.84 7.29
CA THR A 183 24.68 -10.46 8.04
C THR A 183 24.19 -11.69 8.83
N ALA A 184 25.09 -12.66 8.91
CA ALA A 184 24.93 -14.03 9.42
C ALA A 184 24.76 -14.11 10.96
N PRO A 185 24.58 -15.31 11.55
CA PRO A 185 23.77 -15.54 12.74
C PRO A 185 24.46 -15.08 14.04
N SER A 186 23.67 -14.65 15.01
CA SER A 186 24.16 -14.49 16.39
C SER A 186 23.22 -15.16 17.40
N SER A 187 23.86 -16.02 18.18
CA SER A 187 23.40 -16.81 19.31
C SER A 187 23.06 -15.95 20.55
N ALA A 188 21.93 -16.28 21.19
CA ALA A 188 21.62 -16.33 22.63
C ALA A 188 22.08 -15.23 23.64
N PRO A 189 21.34 -15.06 24.76
CA PRO A 189 21.19 -13.78 25.45
C PRO A 189 22.18 -13.55 26.61
N ALA A 190 22.49 -12.28 26.89
CA ALA A 190 23.21 -11.87 28.10
C ALA A 190 22.39 -10.89 28.94
N THR A 191 22.35 -11.18 30.24
CA THR A 191 21.65 -10.55 31.37
C THR A 191 22.21 -9.16 31.78
N PRO A 192 21.47 -8.37 32.58
CA PRO A 192 21.81 -6.99 32.89
C PRO A 192 22.79 -6.89 34.06
N ASN A 193 23.69 -5.91 34.05
CA ASN A 193 24.28 -5.45 35.30
C ASN A 193 24.63 -3.96 35.32
N THR A 194 24.40 -3.42 36.50
CA THR A 194 24.59 -2.07 37.04
C THR A 194 26.02 -1.55 36.95
N GLU A 195 26.21 -0.23 36.77
CA GLU A 195 26.76 0.67 37.80
C GLU A 195 27.09 2.08 37.28
N ARG A 196 26.82 3.03 38.16
CA ARG A 196 26.98 4.49 38.07
C ARG A 196 28.41 4.87 38.42
N ARG A 197 29.12 5.63 37.58
CA ARG A 197 30.28 6.44 38.00
C ARG A 197 30.36 7.77 37.24
N GLU A 198 30.26 8.84 38.00
CA GLU A 198 30.59 10.22 37.64
C GLU A 198 32.10 10.36 37.36
N ARG A 199 32.49 11.09 36.30
CA ARG A 199 33.84 11.67 36.16
C ARG A 199 33.81 13.04 35.48
N VAL A 200 34.05 14.04 36.33
CA VAL A 200 34.79 15.32 36.19
C VAL A 200 35.31 15.69 34.80
N VAL A 201 34.93 16.88 34.33
CA VAL A 201 35.46 17.58 33.16
C VAL A 201 36.76 18.29 33.53
N SER A 202 37.83 18.06 32.75
CA SER A 202 39.11 18.78 32.82
C SER A 202 39.26 19.78 31.67
N GLU A 203 39.82 20.97 31.94
CA GLU A 203 39.95 22.16 31.08
C GLU A 203 40.88 22.01 29.84
N GLY A 204 40.78 20.91 29.09
CA GLY A 204 41.63 20.63 27.92
C GLY A 204 40.92 20.50 26.57
N ASP A 205 39.59 20.39 26.52
CA ASP A 205 38.86 20.04 25.28
C ASP A 205 38.11 21.23 24.64
N VAL A 206 38.73 22.41 24.63
CA VAL A 206 38.26 23.54 23.80
C VAL A 206 38.92 23.44 22.43
N GLY A 207 38.26 22.76 21.49
CA GLY A 207 38.60 22.89 20.07
C GLY A 207 38.58 21.58 19.27
N ARG A 208 37.40 20.99 19.10
CA ARG A 208 37.03 20.19 17.91
C ARG A 208 35.52 19.92 17.96
N PRO A 209 34.73 20.32 16.95
CA PRO A 209 33.34 19.89 16.87
C PRO A 209 33.32 18.38 16.60
N GLN A 210 33.06 17.58 17.63
CA GLN A 210 32.66 16.18 17.48
C GLN A 210 31.28 16.17 16.83
N GLN A 211 31.20 15.76 15.56
CA GLN A 211 29.97 15.30 14.94
C GLN A 211 29.48 14.07 15.72
N ARG A 212 28.62 14.32 16.71
CA ARG A 212 27.72 13.28 17.22
C ARG A 212 26.62 13.10 16.19
N ASN A 213 26.65 12.01 15.44
CA ASN A 213 25.49 11.57 14.66
C ASN A 213 24.36 11.21 15.64
N PRO A 214 23.26 12.00 15.71
CA PRO A 214 22.04 11.51 16.31
C PRO A 214 21.43 10.49 15.34
N SER A 215 20.58 9.59 15.82
CA SER A 215 19.71 8.78 14.97
C SER A 215 18.95 9.68 13.98
N SER A 216 19.42 9.75 12.74
CA SER A 216 19.05 10.77 11.74
C SER A 216 17.58 10.71 11.31
N GLY A 217 16.92 9.56 11.50
CA GLY A 217 15.51 9.36 11.15
C GLY A 217 14.53 10.12 12.04
N THR A 218 14.72 10.13 13.36
CA THR A 218 13.78 10.79 14.29
C THR A 218 13.86 12.32 14.19
N ALA A 219 15.06 12.88 14.08
CA ALA A 219 15.24 14.33 13.92
C ALA A 219 14.65 14.85 12.59
N ARG A 220 14.77 14.08 11.50
CA ARG A 220 14.19 14.43 10.19
C ARG A 220 12.67 14.34 10.18
N ALA A 221 12.08 13.33 10.80
CA ALA A 221 10.62 13.23 10.94
C ALA A 221 10.05 14.44 11.71
N SER A 222 10.66 14.77 12.85
CA SER A 222 10.25 15.93 13.65
C SER A 222 10.44 17.27 12.91
N PHE A 223 11.47 17.40 12.07
CA PHE A 223 11.65 18.58 11.22
C PHE A 223 10.51 18.74 10.20
N MET A 224 10.15 17.65 9.49
CA MET A 224 9.08 17.69 8.50
C MET A 224 7.71 17.98 9.12
N GLU A 225 7.43 17.42 10.31
CA GLU A 225 6.22 17.73 11.07
C GLU A 225 6.17 19.21 11.47
N MET A 226 7.30 19.76 11.96
CA MET A 226 7.39 21.18 12.31
C MET A 226 7.14 22.09 11.10
N VAL A 227 7.77 21.81 9.95
CA VAL A 227 7.52 22.55 8.70
C VAL A 227 6.05 22.46 8.30
N THR A 228 5.44 21.26 8.38
CA THR A 228 4.02 21.06 8.06
C THR A 228 3.11 21.91 8.95
N VAL A 229 3.38 21.97 10.26
CA VAL A 229 2.63 22.81 11.21
C VAL A 229 2.80 24.29 10.87
N LEU A 230 4.02 24.77 10.64
CA LEU A 230 4.29 26.16 10.31
C LEU A 230 3.61 26.61 9.02
N VAL A 231 3.68 25.79 7.97
CA VAL A 231 3.00 26.07 6.70
C VAL A 231 1.48 26.09 6.90
N SER A 232 0.93 25.13 7.65
CA SER A 232 -0.50 25.09 7.94
C SER A 232 -0.99 26.33 8.70
N LEU A 233 -0.16 26.87 9.61
CA LEU A 233 -0.46 28.12 10.33
C LEU A 233 -0.44 29.34 9.39
N LEU A 234 0.50 29.39 8.44
CA LEU A 234 0.56 30.45 7.43
C LEU A 234 -0.65 30.41 6.50
N GLU A 235 -1.08 29.21 6.08
CA GLU A 235 -2.26 29.01 5.25
C GLU A 235 -3.58 29.29 5.97
N ASN A 236 -3.63 29.24 7.31
CA ASN A 236 -4.85 29.52 8.06
C ASN A 236 -5.39 30.94 7.82
N ASN A 237 -4.52 31.88 7.42
CA ASN A 237 -4.89 33.23 7.02
C ASN A 237 -5.41 33.33 5.57
N ARG A 238 -5.24 32.27 4.76
CA ARG A 238 -5.73 32.13 3.38
C ARG A 238 -6.85 31.10 3.36
N GLY A 239 -8.05 31.51 3.80
CA GLY A 239 -9.17 30.59 4.10
C GLY A 239 -9.45 29.49 3.06
N GLU A 240 -9.27 29.78 1.77
CA GLU A 240 -9.53 28.85 0.66
C GLU A 240 -8.42 27.82 0.42
N LEU A 241 -7.21 28.06 0.93
CA LEU A 241 -6.03 27.19 0.77
C LEU A 241 -5.62 26.53 2.08
N ARG A 242 -6.50 26.53 3.09
CA ARG A 242 -6.22 25.93 4.39
C ARG A 242 -5.97 24.42 4.23
N GLY A 243 -4.76 23.97 4.56
CA GLY A 243 -4.38 22.56 4.49
C GLY A 243 -4.08 22.08 3.08
N HIS A 244 -3.94 23.00 2.12
CA HIS A 244 -3.59 22.72 0.73
C HIS A 244 -2.19 22.13 0.63
N SER A 245 -1.16 22.82 1.13
CA SER A 245 0.22 22.34 1.01
C SER A 245 0.45 20.97 1.69
N PRO A 246 -0.12 20.67 2.88
CA PRO A 246 -0.11 19.32 3.44
C PRO A 246 -0.85 18.26 2.60
N LEU A 247 -1.86 18.64 1.83
CA LEU A 247 -2.53 17.72 0.90
C LEU A 247 -1.66 17.45 -0.33
N VAL A 248 -1.11 18.51 -0.95
CA VAL A 248 -0.18 18.41 -2.08
C VAL A 248 1.01 17.55 -1.69
N SER A 249 1.62 17.76 -0.52
CA SER A 249 2.77 16.98 -0.06
C SER A 249 2.45 15.49 0.13
N ARG A 250 1.25 15.15 0.61
CA ARG A 250 0.78 13.75 0.73
C ARG A 250 0.63 13.08 -0.63
N TRP A 251 0.06 13.77 -1.62
CA TRP A 251 -0.07 13.22 -2.98
C TRP A 251 1.28 13.12 -3.70
N THR A 252 2.14 14.13 -3.55
CA THR A 252 3.52 14.09 -4.05
C THR A 252 4.28 12.90 -3.49
N ARG A 253 4.17 12.64 -2.17
CA ARG A 253 4.74 11.44 -1.54
C ARG A 253 4.21 10.16 -2.19
N LYS A 254 2.90 10.01 -2.31
CA LYS A 254 2.26 8.82 -2.91
C LYS A 254 2.76 8.56 -4.33
N LEU A 255 2.84 9.59 -5.17
CA LEU A 255 3.34 9.46 -6.53
C LEU A 255 4.82 9.10 -6.55
N ALA A 256 5.65 9.79 -5.77
CA ALA A 256 7.09 9.54 -5.69
C ALA A 256 7.41 8.12 -5.18
N GLU A 257 6.68 7.64 -4.18
CA GLU A 257 6.79 6.27 -3.66
C GLU A 257 6.28 5.23 -4.68
N ARG A 258 5.23 5.55 -5.44
CA ARG A 258 4.73 4.66 -6.51
C ARG A 258 5.72 4.55 -7.67
N ILE A 259 6.45 5.64 -7.97
CA ILE A 259 7.60 5.67 -8.89
C ILE A 259 8.83 4.95 -8.29
N ARG A 260 8.79 4.61 -6.99
CA ARG A 260 9.85 3.98 -6.20
C ARG A 260 11.12 4.84 -6.08
N LEU A 261 11.01 6.17 -6.04
CA LEU A 261 12.18 7.05 -5.86
C LEU A 261 12.91 6.76 -4.55
N ALA A 262 14.19 7.13 -4.46
CA ALA A 262 14.93 6.94 -3.22
C ALA A 262 14.31 7.78 -2.09
N SER A 263 14.39 7.29 -0.85
CA SER A 263 13.78 7.96 0.31
C SER A 263 14.23 9.42 0.44
N GLU A 264 15.49 9.73 0.13
CA GLU A 264 16.01 11.10 0.17
C GLU A 264 15.36 12.01 -0.87
N GLU A 265 15.16 11.52 -2.10
CA GLU A 265 14.47 12.25 -3.17
C GLU A 265 12.99 12.45 -2.82
N VAL A 266 12.30 11.42 -2.31
CA VAL A 266 10.91 11.54 -1.83
C VAL A 266 10.81 12.65 -0.80
N HIS A 267 11.73 12.70 0.16
CA HIS A 267 11.73 13.76 1.17
C HIS A 267 11.94 15.17 0.57
N ALA A 268 12.86 15.32 -0.37
CA ALA A 268 13.10 16.60 -1.04
C ALA A 268 11.86 17.08 -1.81
N LEU A 269 11.20 16.18 -2.54
CA LEU A 269 9.97 16.48 -3.27
C LEU A 269 8.80 16.83 -2.34
N VAL A 270 8.66 16.12 -1.22
CA VAL A 270 7.64 16.43 -0.20
C VAL A 270 7.89 17.79 0.45
N LEU A 271 9.15 18.14 0.72
CA LEU A 271 9.51 19.45 1.24
C LEU A 271 9.20 20.55 0.21
N ALA A 272 9.55 20.37 -1.06
CA ALA A 272 9.17 21.29 -2.13
C ALA A 272 7.65 21.49 -2.20
N ALA A 273 6.88 20.40 -2.12
CA ALA A 273 5.42 20.45 -2.09
C ALA A 273 4.86 21.18 -0.85
N LEU A 274 5.50 21.10 0.32
CA LEU A 274 5.09 21.89 1.48
C LEU A 274 5.41 23.39 1.31
N LEU A 275 6.52 23.71 0.64
CA LEU A 275 7.00 25.08 0.51
C LEU A 275 6.47 25.83 -0.71
N HIS A 276 5.86 25.13 -1.68
CA HIS A 276 5.56 25.64 -3.02
C HIS A 276 4.75 26.95 -3.04
N ASP A 277 3.92 27.15 -2.03
CA ASP A 277 2.99 28.28 -1.92
C ASP A 277 3.39 29.32 -0.87
N VAL A 278 4.51 29.11 -0.19
CA VAL A 278 4.97 30.00 0.88
C VAL A 278 5.33 31.37 0.32
N GLY A 279 4.78 32.42 0.94
CA GLY A 279 5.02 33.81 0.58
C GLY A 279 4.26 34.32 -0.66
N LYS A 280 3.38 33.51 -1.26
CA LYS A 280 2.48 33.98 -2.33
C LYS A 280 1.28 34.71 -1.71
N ALA A 281 1.09 35.98 -2.11
CA ALA A 281 -0.01 36.83 -1.64
C ALA A 281 -1.12 37.04 -2.69
N ALA A 282 -1.13 36.24 -3.75
CA ALA A 282 -2.16 36.35 -4.80
C ALA A 282 -3.55 36.00 -4.25
N THR A 283 -4.57 36.73 -4.72
CA THR A 283 -5.99 36.50 -4.37
C THR A 283 -6.60 35.27 -5.04
N TYR A 284 -5.87 34.65 -5.96
CA TYR A 284 -6.23 33.43 -6.67
C TYR A 284 -5.07 32.43 -6.59
N HIS A 285 -5.39 31.15 -6.72
CA HIS A 285 -4.38 30.09 -6.64
C HIS A 285 -3.56 29.99 -7.93
N LEU A 286 -2.24 29.96 -7.78
CA LEU A 286 -1.29 29.95 -8.88
C LEU A 286 -0.84 28.51 -9.16
N THR A 287 -1.75 27.66 -9.65
CA THR A 287 -1.39 26.34 -10.15
C THR A 287 -0.76 26.42 -11.54
N ALA A 288 -0.05 25.35 -11.95
CA ALA A 288 0.46 25.24 -13.32
C ALA A 288 -0.65 25.40 -14.38
N LEU A 289 -1.86 24.86 -14.13
CA LEU A 289 -3.00 25.03 -15.02
C LEU A 289 -3.49 26.48 -15.09
N ASN A 290 -3.69 27.12 -13.93
CA ASN A 290 -4.23 28.48 -13.88
C ASN A 290 -3.26 29.47 -14.53
N VAL A 291 -1.96 29.29 -14.30
CA VAL A 291 -0.86 30.04 -14.94
C VAL A 291 -0.81 29.81 -16.45
N ALA A 292 -1.16 28.61 -16.93
CA ALA A 292 -1.24 28.30 -18.34
C ALA A 292 -2.48 28.88 -19.03
N MET A 293 -3.59 29.04 -18.30
CA MET A 293 -4.89 29.47 -18.85
C MET A 293 -5.12 30.98 -18.78
N PHE A 294 -4.53 31.69 -17.82
CA PHE A 294 -4.86 33.08 -17.55
C PHE A 294 -3.62 33.99 -17.46
N ASP A 295 -3.58 35.04 -18.29
CA ASP A 295 -2.44 35.97 -18.39
C ASP A 295 -2.12 36.67 -17.06
N ASN A 296 -3.14 37.07 -16.30
CA ASN A 296 -2.95 37.70 -15.00
C ASN A 296 -2.28 36.74 -13.99
N HIS A 297 -2.62 35.45 -14.05
CA HIS A 297 -1.99 34.41 -13.22
C HIS A 297 -0.54 34.21 -13.62
N ARG A 298 -0.24 34.18 -14.94
CA ARG A 298 1.13 34.10 -15.43
C ARG A 298 1.98 35.28 -14.94
N VAL A 299 1.50 36.51 -15.05
CA VAL A 299 2.21 37.71 -14.58
C VAL A 299 2.43 37.68 -13.07
N ALA A 300 1.45 37.23 -12.29
CA ALA A 300 1.60 37.09 -10.85
C ALA A 300 2.63 36.01 -10.48
N ALA A 301 2.55 34.84 -11.11
CA ALA A 301 3.47 33.74 -10.86
C ALA A 301 4.92 34.09 -11.22
N GLN A 302 5.16 34.79 -12.33
CA GLN A 302 6.50 35.29 -12.71
C GLN A 302 7.11 36.22 -11.66
N LYS A 303 6.30 36.94 -10.89
CA LYS A 303 6.78 37.82 -9.80
C LYS A 303 7.08 37.06 -8.51
N THR A 304 6.41 35.94 -8.26
CA THR A 304 6.41 35.27 -6.94
C THR A 304 7.01 33.88 -6.92
N PHE A 305 7.36 33.27 -8.06
CA PHE A 305 7.84 31.87 -8.09
C PHE A 305 9.13 31.64 -7.28
N GLN A 306 10.00 32.66 -7.17
CA GLN A 306 11.21 32.58 -6.36
C GLN A 306 10.98 32.88 -4.87
N THR A 307 9.80 33.32 -4.47
CA THR A 307 9.57 33.82 -3.10
C THR A 307 9.83 32.74 -2.05
N ALA A 308 9.36 31.52 -2.27
CA ALA A 308 9.61 30.40 -1.36
C ALA A 308 11.12 30.15 -1.20
N ILE A 309 11.87 30.08 -2.31
CA ILE A 309 13.33 29.88 -2.28
C ILE A 309 14.03 30.99 -1.50
N LYS A 310 13.65 32.26 -1.75
CA LYS A 310 14.23 33.43 -1.06
C LYS A 310 13.95 33.44 0.44
N ILE A 311 12.74 33.06 0.86
CA ILE A 311 12.38 32.98 2.29
C ILE A 311 13.25 31.96 3.02
N PHE A 312 13.60 30.86 2.34
CA PHE A 312 14.40 29.77 2.91
C PHE A 312 15.88 29.82 2.50
N GLU A 313 16.39 30.95 1.99
CA GLU A 313 17.77 31.04 1.46
C GLU A 313 18.85 30.75 2.52
N ALA A 314 18.56 31.06 3.78
CA ALA A 314 19.45 30.80 4.91
C ALA A 314 19.42 29.33 5.39
N VAL A 315 18.46 28.54 4.88
CA VAL A 315 18.33 27.12 5.18
C VAL A 315 19.00 26.33 4.06
N PRO A 316 19.89 25.36 4.37
CA PRO A 316 20.51 24.51 3.36
C PRO A 316 19.49 23.51 2.81
N LEU A 317 18.61 23.97 1.93
CA LEU A 317 17.64 23.13 1.25
C LEU A 317 18.35 22.17 0.29
N ASP A 318 17.81 20.97 0.16
CA ASP A 318 18.28 19.99 -0.81
C ASP A 318 18.22 20.56 -2.24
N PRO A 319 19.24 20.36 -3.09
CA PRO A 319 19.24 20.86 -4.47
C PRO A 319 18.01 20.47 -5.28
N THR A 320 17.46 19.28 -5.04
CA THR A 320 16.22 18.77 -5.67
C THR A 320 15.00 19.55 -5.22
N THR A 321 14.97 19.99 -3.95
CA THR A 321 13.91 20.87 -3.43
C THR A 321 13.95 22.22 -4.15
N VAL A 322 15.14 22.81 -4.25
CA VAL A 322 15.34 24.12 -4.90
C VAL A 322 15.00 24.06 -6.38
N SER A 323 15.51 23.06 -7.11
CA SER A 323 15.23 22.91 -8.55
C SER A 323 13.75 22.67 -8.84
N THR A 324 13.08 21.87 -8.00
CA THR A 324 11.62 21.64 -8.09
C THR A 324 10.85 22.95 -7.93
N LEU A 325 11.14 23.73 -6.89
CA LEU A 325 10.47 25.02 -6.65
C LEU A 325 10.77 26.05 -7.75
N GLN A 326 12.01 26.07 -8.25
CA GLN A 326 12.44 27.04 -9.26
C GLN A 326 11.75 26.82 -10.61
N THR A 327 11.46 25.57 -10.94
CA THR A 327 10.93 25.14 -12.25
C THR A 327 9.46 24.70 -12.19
N MET A 328 8.75 24.94 -11.09
CA MET A 328 7.38 24.46 -10.87
C MET A 328 6.33 24.99 -11.86
N TYR A 329 6.65 26.07 -12.59
CA TYR A 329 5.80 26.66 -13.64
C TYR A 329 6.30 26.37 -15.06
N GLU A 330 7.30 25.51 -15.19
CA GLU A 330 7.62 24.94 -16.49
C GLU A 330 6.45 24.09 -17.00
N ARG A 331 6.27 24.10 -18.32
CA ARG A 331 5.19 23.36 -18.98
C ARG A 331 5.82 22.27 -19.82
N PHE A 332 5.18 21.11 -19.86
CA PHE A 332 5.69 19.97 -20.60
C PHE A 332 5.93 20.26 -22.10
N ASP A 333 5.19 21.20 -22.69
CA ASP A 333 5.35 21.71 -24.07
C ASP A 333 6.44 22.78 -24.27
N GLY A 334 7.17 23.17 -23.21
CA GLY A 334 8.20 24.21 -23.27
C GLY A 334 7.68 25.65 -23.26
N GLN A 335 6.37 25.88 -23.11
CA GLN A 335 5.79 27.24 -23.06
C GLN A 335 5.75 27.83 -21.63
N GLY A 336 6.44 27.17 -20.71
CA GLY A 336 6.54 27.53 -19.29
C GLY A 336 7.48 28.70 -19.03
N PHE A 337 7.93 28.81 -17.79
CA PHE A 337 8.99 29.72 -17.33
C PHE A 337 9.56 29.20 -16.00
N PRO A 338 10.77 29.62 -15.58
CA PRO A 338 11.59 30.72 -16.11
C PRO A 338 12.41 30.41 -17.36
N ASP A 339 12.79 29.16 -17.58
CA ASP A 339 13.85 28.74 -18.52
C ASP A 339 13.28 28.17 -19.82
N GLY A 340 11.99 27.79 -19.84
CA GLY A 340 11.32 27.24 -21.03
C GLY A 340 11.69 25.79 -21.28
N LEU A 341 11.99 25.05 -20.21
CA LEU A 341 12.32 23.62 -20.25
C LEU A 341 11.14 22.81 -20.79
N ALA A 342 11.43 21.80 -21.61
CA ALA A 342 10.40 20.95 -22.22
C ALA A 342 10.56 19.48 -21.86
N GLY A 343 9.44 18.76 -21.75
CA GLY A 343 9.42 17.32 -21.50
C GLY A 343 10.24 16.92 -20.26
N LYS A 344 11.18 15.99 -20.45
CA LYS A 344 12.06 15.45 -19.39
C LYS A 344 13.21 16.38 -18.97
N GLU A 345 13.42 17.51 -19.65
CA GLU A 345 14.36 18.53 -19.18
C GLU A 345 13.85 19.20 -17.89
N ILE A 346 12.53 19.17 -17.68
CA ILE A 346 11.90 19.64 -16.45
C ILE A 346 12.17 18.62 -15.34
N PRO A 347 12.72 19.04 -14.18
CA PRO A 347 12.91 18.16 -13.03
C PRO A 347 11.63 17.37 -12.69
N LEU A 348 11.77 16.07 -12.40
CA LEU A 348 10.64 15.19 -12.09
C LEU A 348 9.78 15.76 -10.96
N GLY A 349 10.40 16.31 -9.92
CA GLY A 349 9.67 16.94 -8.81
C GLY A 349 8.76 18.08 -9.26
N ALA A 350 9.18 18.92 -10.21
CA ALA A 350 8.35 20.00 -10.75
C ALA A 350 7.20 19.46 -11.60
N ARG A 351 7.44 18.41 -12.42
CA ARG A 351 6.38 17.74 -13.18
C ARG A 351 5.33 17.09 -12.28
N ILE A 352 5.75 16.43 -11.20
CA ILE A 352 4.85 15.87 -10.17
C ILE A 352 4.05 16.99 -9.50
N LEU A 353 4.73 18.05 -9.07
CA LEU A 353 4.10 19.16 -8.36
C LEU A 353 3.05 19.87 -9.23
N ALA A 354 3.33 20.10 -10.52
CA ALA A 354 2.37 20.69 -11.45
C ALA A 354 1.05 19.90 -11.54
N VAL A 355 1.15 18.56 -11.63
CA VAL A 355 -0.01 17.65 -11.69
C VAL A 355 -0.75 17.63 -10.35
N VAL A 356 -0.02 17.44 -9.25
CA VAL A 356 -0.60 17.25 -7.90
C VAL A 356 -1.22 18.55 -7.36
N ASP A 357 -0.57 19.69 -7.52
CA ASP A 357 -1.08 20.99 -7.08
C ASP A 357 -2.37 21.35 -7.84
N THR A 358 -2.39 21.14 -9.16
CA THR A 358 -3.60 21.32 -9.96
C THR A 358 -4.71 20.37 -9.51
N TYR A 359 -4.42 19.09 -9.28
CA TYR A 359 -5.41 18.13 -8.80
C TYR A 359 -6.00 18.53 -7.44
N ALA A 360 -5.16 18.98 -6.51
CA ALA A 360 -5.60 19.45 -5.20
C ALA A 360 -6.48 20.70 -5.32
N ASP A 361 -6.12 21.67 -6.16
CA ASP A 361 -6.93 22.86 -6.45
C ASP A 361 -8.32 22.48 -7.01
N LEU A 362 -8.36 21.61 -8.02
CA LEU A 362 -9.61 21.17 -8.65
C LEU A 362 -10.54 20.45 -7.67
N THR A 363 -10.00 19.68 -6.73
CA THR A 363 -10.81 18.86 -5.81
C THR A 363 -11.13 19.55 -4.48
N GLN A 364 -10.33 20.53 -4.04
CA GLN A 364 -10.50 21.17 -2.73
C GLN A 364 -10.86 22.65 -2.80
N ASN A 365 -10.46 23.39 -3.83
CA ASN A 365 -10.69 24.82 -3.90
C ASN A 365 -12.02 25.12 -4.63
N PRO A 366 -13.06 25.66 -3.97
CA PRO A 366 -14.29 26.04 -4.66
C PRO A 366 -14.11 27.20 -5.66
N ASN A 367 -13.01 27.94 -5.58
CA ASN A 367 -12.66 29.05 -6.48
C ASN A 367 -11.65 28.68 -7.57
N ASN A 368 -11.43 27.38 -7.80
CA ASN A 368 -10.69 26.92 -8.97
C ASN A 368 -11.37 27.40 -10.28
N PRO A 369 -10.75 27.20 -11.47
CA PRO A 369 -11.29 27.70 -12.75
C PRO A 369 -12.74 27.31 -13.07
N TYR A 370 -13.21 26.19 -12.50
CA TYR A 370 -14.57 25.65 -12.69
C TYR A 370 -15.57 26.13 -11.62
N ARG A 371 -15.10 26.92 -10.64
CA ARG A 371 -15.90 27.54 -9.56
C ARG A 371 -16.72 26.54 -8.74
N ARG A 372 -16.23 25.30 -8.63
CA ARG A 372 -16.76 24.24 -7.78
C ARG A 372 -15.69 23.20 -7.52
N GLN A 373 -15.78 22.50 -6.40
CA GLN A 373 -14.99 21.30 -6.17
C GLN A 373 -15.42 20.20 -7.17
N LEU A 374 -14.44 19.61 -7.86
CA LEU A 374 -14.65 18.51 -8.78
C LEU A 374 -14.50 17.17 -8.07
N ALA A 375 -15.27 16.18 -8.49
CA ALA A 375 -15.02 14.80 -8.08
C ALA A 375 -13.68 14.32 -8.66
N ALA A 376 -13.05 13.34 -8.00
CA ALA A 376 -11.77 12.77 -8.43
C ALA A 376 -11.72 12.38 -9.93
N PRO A 377 -12.71 11.66 -10.49
CA PRO A 377 -12.72 11.34 -11.92
C PRO A 377 -12.81 12.59 -12.81
N GLU A 378 -13.64 13.56 -12.44
CA GLU A 378 -13.79 14.82 -13.20
C GLU A 378 -12.48 15.62 -13.20
N ALA A 379 -11.79 15.68 -12.06
CA ALA A 379 -10.49 16.35 -11.96
C ALA A 379 -9.44 15.65 -12.83
N CYS A 380 -9.42 14.31 -12.86
CA CYS A 380 -8.54 13.57 -13.76
C CYS A 380 -8.88 13.83 -15.24
N ASP A 381 -10.16 13.96 -15.60
CA ASP A 381 -10.58 14.29 -16.96
C ASP A 381 -10.12 15.70 -17.39
N VAL A 382 -10.05 16.64 -16.45
CA VAL A 382 -9.45 17.96 -16.70
C VAL A 382 -7.96 17.84 -16.96
N LEU A 383 -7.21 17.11 -16.13
CA LEU A 383 -5.77 16.90 -16.32
C LEU A 383 -5.47 16.21 -17.66
N ASP A 384 -6.29 15.24 -18.05
CA ASP A 384 -6.16 14.50 -19.32
C ASP A 384 -6.23 15.41 -20.55
N ARG A 385 -7.09 16.44 -20.54
CA ARG A 385 -7.20 17.40 -21.65
C ARG A 385 -5.92 18.21 -21.88
N HIS A 386 -5.05 18.29 -20.87
CA HIS A 386 -3.81 19.05 -20.91
C HIS A 386 -2.55 18.16 -20.94
N LYS A 387 -2.70 16.86 -21.15
CA LYS A 387 -1.59 15.90 -21.33
C LYS A 387 -0.66 16.29 -22.47
N GLY A 388 0.64 16.32 -22.18
CA GLY A 388 1.69 16.70 -23.14
C GLY A 388 1.75 18.20 -23.46
N SER A 389 0.88 19.02 -22.86
CA SER A 389 0.95 20.48 -22.95
C SER A 389 1.44 21.05 -21.62
N VAL A 390 0.55 21.20 -20.64
CA VAL A 390 0.93 21.61 -19.28
C VAL A 390 1.56 20.45 -18.52
N PHE A 391 0.97 19.25 -18.63
CA PHE A 391 1.32 18.12 -17.78
C PHE A 391 2.07 17.02 -18.52
N ASP A 392 2.94 16.34 -17.79
CA ASP A 392 3.49 15.06 -18.21
C ASP A 392 2.39 14.01 -18.33
N ARG A 393 2.35 13.32 -19.48
CA ARG A 393 1.35 12.29 -19.79
C ARG A 393 1.40 11.13 -18.81
N ASN A 394 2.61 10.69 -18.48
CA ASN A 394 2.87 9.53 -17.64
C ASN A 394 2.44 9.79 -16.19
N LEU A 395 2.67 11.00 -15.69
CA LEU A 395 2.31 11.37 -14.32
C LEU A 395 0.81 11.58 -14.14
N VAL A 396 0.11 12.05 -15.17
CA VAL A 396 -1.35 12.15 -15.12
C VAL A 396 -1.99 10.75 -15.12
N ASP A 397 -1.49 9.83 -15.95
CA ASP A 397 -1.93 8.42 -15.93
C ASP A 397 -1.72 7.77 -14.56
N LEU A 398 -0.52 7.95 -14.01
CA LEU A 398 -0.16 7.47 -12.69
C LEU A 398 -1.07 8.05 -11.60
N LEU A 399 -1.30 9.36 -11.58
CA LEU A 399 -2.19 9.99 -10.61
C LEU A 399 -3.60 9.43 -10.72
N ARG A 400 -4.14 9.29 -11.93
CA ARG A 400 -5.49 8.76 -12.17
C ARG A 400 -5.64 7.40 -11.51
N GLN A 401 -4.72 6.47 -11.76
CA GLN A 401 -4.77 5.12 -11.17
C GLN A 401 -4.68 5.12 -9.65
N VAL A 402 -3.77 5.92 -9.07
CA VAL A 402 -3.61 6.04 -7.61
C VAL A 402 -4.88 6.61 -6.96
N VAL A 403 -5.58 7.50 -7.66
CA VAL A 403 -6.82 8.15 -7.20
C VAL A 403 -8.05 7.25 -7.38
N THR A 404 -8.16 6.50 -8.49
CA THR A 404 -9.32 5.64 -8.79
C THR A 404 -9.24 4.26 -8.13
N GLY A 405 -8.04 3.82 -7.71
CA GLY A 405 -7.86 2.53 -7.03
C GLY A 405 -7.83 1.32 -7.96
N ASP A 406 -7.69 1.54 -9.28
CA ASP A 406 -7.68 0.47 -10.29
C ASP A 406 -6.52 -0.52 -10.10
N ASP A 407 -5.43 -0.08 -9.46
CA ASP A 407 -4.24 -0.86 -9.13
C ASP A 407 -4.55 -2.12 -8.28
N LEU A 408 -5.48 -2.05 -7.33
CA LEU A 408 -5.80 -3.17 -6.45
C LEU A 408 -6.66 -4.23 -7.18
N ARG A 409 -7.55 -3.78 -8.07
CA ARG A 409 -8.45 -4.66 -8.82
C ARG A 409 -7.69 -5.42 -9.92
N ALA A 410 -6.73 -4.77 -10.58
CA ALA A 410 -5.86 -5.40 -11.57
C ALA A 410 -4.93 -6.45 -10.96
N LYS A 411 -4.32 -6.17 -9.80
CA LYS A 411 -3.48 -7.15 -9.06
C LYS A 411 -4.25 -8.37 -8.56
N LEU A 412 -5.54 -8.23 -8.24
CA LEU A 412 -6.39 -9.35 -7.82
C LEU A 412 -6.85 -10.22 -9.00
N LEU A 413 -6.76 -9.71 -10.24
CA LEU A 413 -7.19 -10.36 -11.47
C LEU A 413 -6.02 -10.82 -12.35
N SER A 414 -4.77 -10.53 -11.97
CA SER A 414 -3.60 -10.90 -12.78
C SER A 414 -3.48 -12.41 -12.89
N GLU A 415 -3.43 -12.91 -14.12
CA GLU A 415 -2.95 -14.26 -14.39
C GLU A 415 -1.50 -14.36 -13.89
N ARG A 416 -1.09 -15.52 -13.41
CA ARG A 416 0.21 -15.75 -12.72
C ARG A 416 1.46 -15.55 -13.61
N THR A 417 1.34 -14.81 -14.72
CA THR A 417 2.44 -14.58 -15.65
C THR A 417 3.37 -13.49 -15.14
N VAL A 418 4.55 -13.93 -14.73
CA VAL A 418 5.57 -13.05 -14.14
C VAL A 418 6.50 -12.50 -15.22
N VAL A 419 6.54 -11.17 -15.35
CA VAL A 419 7.46 -10.45 -16.25
C VAL A 419 8.45 -9.63 -15.43
N LEU A 420 9.74 -9.73 -15.79
CA LEU A 420 10.77 -8.84 -15.25
C LEU A 420 11.01 -7.68 -16.22
N LEU A 421 10.87 -6.45 -15.74
CA LEU A 421 11.22 -5.23 -16.45
C LEU A 421 12.49 -4.65 -15.86
N ILE A 422 13.51 -4.50 -16.71
CA ILE A 422 14.85 -3.99 -16.36
C ILE A 422 15.04 -2.65 -17.09
N ASP A 423 14.95 -1.55 -16.36
CA ASP A 423 15.11 -0.20 -16.93
C ASP A 423 15.58 0.76 -15.83
N PRO A 424 16.68 1.52 -16.04
CA PRO A 424 17.17 2.46 -15.05
C PRO A 424 16.23 3.66 -14.87
N ASP A 425 15.39 3.98 -15.86
CA ASP A 425 14.45 5.10 -15.78
C ASP A 425 13.23 4.71 -14.90
N PRO A 426 13.10 5.30 -13.70
CA PRO A 426 12.05 4.92 -12.75
C PRO A 426 10.66 5.33 -13.23
N GLU A 427 10.56 6.37 -14.05
CA GLU A 427 9.29 6.86 -14.58
C GLU A 427 8.78 5.95 -15.70
N GLU A 428 9.65 5.62 -16.66
CA GLU A 428 9.29 4.73 -17.78
C GLU A 428 8.94 3.32 -17.28
N SER A 429 9.74 2.79 -16.34
CA SER A 429 9.50 1.47 -15.76
C SER A 429 8.18 1.40 -14.99
N THR A 430 7.87 2.40 -14.17
CA THR A 430 6.62 2.43 -13.38
C THR A 430 5.39 2.51 -14.27
N VAL A 431 5.42 3.34 -15.32
CA VAL A 431 4.29 3.46 -16.26
C VAL A 431 4.06 2.15 -17.00
N LEU A 432 5.14 1.52 -17.48
CA LEU A 432 5.02 0.24 -18.17
C LEU A 432 4.54 -0.87 -17.22
N GLU A 433 5.06 -0.93 -15.99
CA GLU A 433 4.58 -1.83 -14.93
C GLU A 433 3.06 -1.75 -14.79
N LEU A 434 2.53 -0.54 -14.64
CA LEU A 434 1.10 -0.29 -14.48
C LEU A 434 0.28 -0.83 -15.65
N ARG A 435 0.68 -0.51 -16.88
CA ARG A 435 -0.01 -1.00 -18.09
C ARG A 435 0.03 -2.52 -18.21
N MET A 436 1.14 -3.13 -17.81
CA MET A 436 1.27 -4.58 -17.79
C MET A 436 0.38 -5.21 -16.70
N VAL A 437 0.32 -4.63 -15.51
CA VAL A 437 -0.56 -5.11 -14.43
C VAL A 437 -2.04 -5.01 -14.82
N GLU A 438 -2.46 -3.92 -15.46
CA GLU A 438 -3.82 -3.77 -16.03
C GLU A 438 -4.16 -4.89 -17.03
N GLU A 439 -3.15 -5.35 -17.78
CA GLU A 439 -3.27 -6.42 -18.77
C GLU A 439 -3.11 -7.83 -18.18
N GLY A 440 -3.01 -7.92 -16.85
CA GLY A 440 -3.04 -9.15 -16.07
C GLY A 440 -1.68 -9.77 -15.79
N PHE A 441 -0.57 -9.04 -15.96
CA PHE A 441 0.76 -9.53 -15.62
C PHE A 441 1.13 -9.26 -14.15
N GLU A 442 1.89 -10.19 -13.56
CA GLU A 442 2.69 -9.89 -12.37
C GLU A 442 4.03 -9.30 -12.84
N VAL A 443 4.38 -8.10 -12.38
CA VAL A 443 5.60 -7.41 -12.86
C VAL A 443 6.59 -7.23 -11.73
N HIS A 444 7.82 -7.71 -11.94
CA HIS A 444 8.97 -7.36 -11.13
C HIS A 444 9.77 -6.26 -11.83
N LEU A 445 10.15 -5.23 -11.08
CA LEU A 445 11.03 -4.16 -11.58
C LEU A 445 12.45 -4.38 -11.07
N ALA A 446 13.42 -4.11 -11.94
CA ALA A 446 14.82 -3.96 -11.61
C ALA A 446 15.37 -2.71 -12.30
N ARG A 447 16.17 -1.92 -11.59
CA ARG A 447 16.77 -0.68 -12.12
C ARG A 447 18.22 -0.83 -12.54
N ASN A 448 18.85 -1.88 -12.05
CA ASN A 448 20.23 -2.20 -12.28
C ASN A 448 20.38 -3.72 -12.44
N ILE A 449 21.59 -4.14 -12.78
CA ILE A 449 21.88 -5.54 -13.01
C ILE A 449 21.84 -6.34 -11.72
N GLU A 450 22.27 -5.79 -10.57
CA GLU A 450 22.24 -6.52 -9.31
C GLU A 450 20.80 -6.92 -8.91
N GLU A 451 19.85 -5.98 -9.03
CA GLU A 451 18.43 -6.23 -8.81
C GLU A 451 17.89 -7.26 -9.80
N ALA A 452 18.23 -7.11 -11.09
CA ALA A 452 17.77 -8.02 -12.14
C ALA A 452 18.25 -9.45 -11.89
N GLN A 453 19.52 -9.64 -11.54
CA GLN A 453 20.09 -10.94 -11.18
C GLN A 453 19.43 -11.52 -9.93
N GLY A 454 19.14 -10.68 -8.93
CA GLY A 454 18.44 -11.09 -7.72
C GLY A 454 17.03 -11.63 -7.99
N VAL A 455 16.31 -11.09 -8.98
CA VAL A 455 15.00 -11.60 -9.41
C VAL A 455 15.14 -12.85 -10.27
N LEU A 456 16.04 -12.83 -11.27
CA LEU A 456 16.27 -13.95 -12.18
C LEU A 456 16.73 -15.22 -11.44
N GLY A 457 17.52 -15.07 -10.37
CA GLY A 457 17.98 -16.19 -9.53
C GLY A 457 16.88 -16.93 -8.77
N ARG A 458 15.68 -16.33 -8.61
CA ARG A 458 14.53 -16.96 -7.93
C ARG A 458 13.73 -17.91 -8.83
N GLY A 459 13.93 -17.85 -10.16
CA GLY A 459 13.43 -18.84 -11.11
C GLY A 459 11.97 -18.71 -11.55
N SER A 460 11.23 -17.66 -11.14
CA SER A 460 9.81 -17.48 -11.45
C SER A 460 9.52 -16.62 -12.68
N VAL A 461 10.53 -16.11 -13.39
CA VAL A 461 10.34 -15.13 -14.49
C VAL A 461 10.01 -15.83 -15.82
N GLU A 462 8.88 -15.47 -16.42
CA GLU A 462 8.40 -16.04 -17.69
C GLU A 462 8.77 -15.22 -18.93
N ALA A 463 9.03 -13.92 -18.79
CA ALA A 463 9.60 -13.06 -19.82
C ALA A 463 10.40 -11.91 -19.22
N VAL A 464 11.39 -11.42 -19.96
CA VAL A 464 12.20 -10.26 -19.59
C VAL A 464 12.04 -9.16 -20.63
N ILE A 465 11.79 -7.94 -20.17
CA ILE A 465 11.90 -6.71 -20.96
C ILE A 465 13.11 -5.96 -20.38
N SER A 466 14.10 -5.64 -21.20
CA SER A 466 15.33 -4.99 -20.71
C SER A 466 15.73 -3.81 -21.58
N GLU A 467 16.21 -2.75 -20.94
CA GLU A 467 17.03 -1.72 -21.58
C GLU A 467 18.43 -2.29 -21.89
N THR A 468 19.06 -1.81 -22.97
CA THR A 468 20.43 -2.21 -23.32
C THR A 468 21.47 -1.41 -22.56
N ASP A 469 21.16 -0.16 -22.25
CA ASP A 469 22.03 0.74 -21.49
C ASP A 469 21.57 0.78 -20.02
N LEU A 470 22.26 0.03 -19.16
CA LEU A 470 21.99 -0.05 -17.72
C LEU A 470 23.07 0.69 -16.91
N GLU A 471 23.56 1.81 -17.47
CA GLU A 471 24.58 2.72 -16.92
C GLU A 471 25.99 2.11 -16.78
N THR A 472 26.17 1.17 -15.86
CA THR A 472 27.49 0.61 -15.51
C THR A 472 27.86 -0.60 -16.35
N THR A 473 26.86 -1.32 -16.87
CA THR A 473 27.04 -2.54 -17.65
C THR A 473 25.91 -2.70 -18.68
N SER A 474 26.15 -3.47 -19.75
CA SER A 474 25.18 -3.61 -20.84
C SER A 474 24.13 -4.67 -20.54
N GLY A 475 22.86 -4.37 -20.84
CA GLY A 475 21.79 -5.38 -20.86
C GLY A 475 22.06 -6.52 -21.85
N LEU A 476 22.87 -6.27 -22.89
CA LEU A 476 23.33 -7.32 -23.81
C LEU A 476 24.26 -8.32 -23.10
N ASP A 477 25.13 -7.84 -22.22
CA ASP A 477 26.06 -8.69 -21.46
C ASP A 477 25.31 -9.55 -20.43
N LEU A 478 24.26 -8.99 -19.82
CA LEU A 478 23.36 -9.73 -18.94
C LEU A 478 22.67 -10.87 -19.69
N LEU A 479 22.12 -10.61 -20.88
CA LEU A 479 21.52 -11.65 -21.72
C LEU A 479 22.56 -12.72 -22.11
N ALA A 480 23.77 -12.31 -22.50
CA ALA A 480 24.85 -13.24 -22.85
C ALA A 480 25.19 -14.18 -21.69
N THR A 481 25.30 -13.65 -20.48
CA THR A 481 25.56 -14.41 -19.26
C THR A 481 24.44 -15.41 -18.97
N LEU A 482 23.18 -14.99 -19.13
CA LEU A 482 22.02 -15.85 -18.91
C LEU A 482 21.89 -16.97 -19.94
N ARG A 483 22.29 -16.72 -21.20
CA ARG A 483 22.29 -17.74 -22.26
C ARG A 483 23.43 -18.74 -22.09
N ALA A 484 24.57 -18.31 -21.56
CA ALA A 484 25.66 -19.21 -21.19
C ALA A 484 25.25 -20.23 -20.11
N SER A 485 24.31 -19.88 -19.22
CA SER A 485 23.69 -20.81 -18.25
C SER A 485 22.51 -21.62 -18.82
N GLN A 486 22.35 -21.66 -20.16
CA GLN A 486 21.31 -22.39 -20.89
C GLN A 486 19.87 -21.93 -20.61
N SER A 487 19.67 -20.72 -20.07
CA SER A 487 18.32 -20.18 -19.88
C SER A 487 17.62 -19.94 -21.21
N THR A 488 16.34 -20.30 -21.28
CA THR A 488 15.48 -20.12 -22.45
C THR A 488 14.44 -19.01 -22.25
N VAL A 489 14.51 -18.22 -21.16
CA VAL A 489 13.51 -17.18 -20.90
C VAL A 489 13.42 -16.22 -22.10
N PRO A 490 12.21 -15.88 -22.60
CA PRO A 490 12.05 -14.93 -23.67
C PRO A 490 12.57 -13.56 -23.24
N TRP A 491 13.27 -12.89 -24.16
CA TRP A 491 13.93 -11.62 -23.88
C TRP A 491 13.59 -10.60 -24.95
N VAL A 492 13.02 -9.46 -24.54
CA VAL A 492 12.72 -8.33 -25.42
C VAL A 492 13.55 -7.14 -24.99
N PHE A 493 14.28 -6.53 -25.93
CA PHE A 493 14.91 -5.24 -25.65
C PHE A 493 13.92 -4.10 -25.89
N LEU A 494 13.85 -3.15 -24.95
CA LEU A 494 13.15 -1.89 -25.12
C LEU A 494 14.17 -0.77 -24.88
N THR A 495 14.62 -0.09 -25.95
CA THR A 495 15.81 0.77 -25.87
C THR A 495 15.77 1.97 -26.81
N ARG A 496 16.57 3.01 -26.53
CA ARG A 496 16.86 4.10 -27.47
C ARG A 496 18.05 3.82 -28.40
N ASP A 497 18.79 2.72 -28.19
CA ASP A 497 19.95 2.38 -29.01
C ASP A 497 19.53 1.93 -30.42
N GLN A 498 19.99 2.66 -31.44
CA GLN A 498 19.68 2.38 -32.85
C GLN A 498 20.88 1.83 -33.63
N ARG A 499 22.00 1.55 -32.95
CA ARG A 499 23.21 1.07 -33.62
C ARG A 499 22.96 -0.33 -34.20
N ARG A 500 23.23 -0.49 -35.50
CA ARG A 500 23.06 -1.77 -36.21
C ARG A 500 23.82 -2.92 -35.55
N GLU A 501 25.00 -2.63 -35.01
CA GLU A 501 25.84 -3.60 -34.30
C GLU A 501 25.15 -4.12 -33.03
N ALA A 502 24.52 -3.23 -32.25
CA ALA A 502 23.79 -3.61 -31.05
C ALA A 502 22.55 -4.46 -31.37
N ILE A 503 21.81 -4.07 -32.42
CA ILE A 503 20.63 -4.83 -32.90
C ILE A 503 21.04 -6.23 -33.37
N ALA A 504 22.07 -6.34 -34.21
CA ALA A 504 22.58 -7.63 -34.68
C ALA A 504 23.04 -8.51 -33.51
N ARG A 505 23.79 -7.92 -32.57
CA ARG A 505 24.28 -8.62 -31.39
C ARG A 505 23.15 -9.13 -30.49
N ALA A 506 22.09 -8.35 -30.29
CA ALA A 506 20.93 -8.77 -29.51
C ALA A 506 20.31 -10.06 -30.06
N PHE A 507 20.10 -10.15 -31.38
CA PHE A 507 19.55 -11.33 -32.02
C PHE A 507 20.52 -12.51 -32.06
N GLU A 508 21.82 -12.27 -32.24
CA GLU A 508 22.86 -13.32 -32.11
C GLU A 508 22.86 -13.97 -30.72
N LEU A 509 22.62 -13.18 -29.67
CA LEU A 509 22.48 -13.66 -28.29
C LEU A 509 21.13 -14.34 -28.02
N GLY A 510 20.21 -14.37 -28.99
CA GLY A 510 18.90 -15.00 -28.82
C GLY A 510 17.87 -14.14 -28.10
N ALA A 511 17.92 -12.81 -28.30
CA ALA A 511 16.78 -11.95 -28.02
C ALA A 511 15.63 -12.27 -28.97
N ASN A 512 14.39 -12.19 -28.47
CA ASN A 512 13.18 -12.48 -29.22
C ASN A 512 12.66 -11.27 -30.00
N ASP A 513 12.88 -10.06 -29.48
CA ASP A 513 12.48 -8.82 -30.13
C ASP A 513 13.37 -7.65 -29.68
N TYR A 514 13.38 -6.58 -30.47
CA TYR A 514 14.16 -5.36 -30.24
C TYR A 514 13.30 -4.14 -30.59
N VAL A 515 12.81 -3.44 -29.57
CA VAL A 515 11.82 -2.37 -29.67
C VAL A 515 12.47 -1.03 -29.37
N LEU A 516 12.34 -0.07 -30.29
CA LEU A 516 12.88 1.28 -30.13
C LEU A 516 11.94 2.18 -29.33
N LYS A 517 12.49 2.91 -28.35
CA LYS A 517 11.81 3.99 -27.62
C LYS A 517 11.76 5.26 -28.48
N PRO A 518 10.65 6.03 -28.47
CA PRO A 518 9.43 5.80 -27.70
C PRO A 518 8.55 4.72 -28.35
N ALA A 519 8.12 3.74 -27.55
CA ALA A 519 7.20 2.69 -27.97
C ALA A 519 5.85 2.84 -27.26
N SER A 520 4.76 2.46 -27.95
CA SER A 520 3.45 2.33 -27.30
C SER A 520 3.49 1.13 -26.34
N PRO A 521 3.10 1.30 -25.05
CA PRO A 521 3.00 0.21 -24.09
C PRO A 521 2.11 -0.92 -24.60
N GLU A 522 1.00 -0.59 -25.26
CA GLU A 522 0.02 -1.54 -25.81
C GLU A 522 0.67 -2.45 -26.88
N VAL A 523 1.50 -1.89 -27.76
CA VAL A 523 2.22 -2.65 -28.79
C VAL A 523 3.25 -3.58 -28.15
N LEU A 524 3.99 -3.10 -27.15
CA LEU A 524 4.98 -3.91 -26.44
C LEU A 524 4.31 -5.07 -25.69
N ILE A 525 3.20 -4.80 -25.00
CA ILE A 525 2.43 -5.81 -24.28
C ILE A 525 1.89 -6.88 -25.24
N ALA A 526 1.35 -6.48 -26.40
CA ALA A 526 0.87 -7.42 -27.41
C ALA A 526 2.00 -8.34 -27.92
N LYS A 527 3.20 -7.79 -28.14
CA LYS A 527 4.40 -8.58 -28.51
C LYS A 527 4.77 -9.59 -27.43
N VAL A 528 4.79 -9.18 -26.16
CA VAL A 528 5.10 -10.06 -25.02
C VAL A 528 4.05 -11.17 -24.88
N LYS A 529 2.75 -10.85 -24.95
CA LYS A 529 1.66 -11.85 -24.96
C LYS A 529 1.83 -12.86 -26.11
N GLN A 530 2.18 -12.39 -27.31
CA GLN A 530 2.41 -13.26 -28.46
C GLN A 530 3.61 -14.21 -28.24
N LEU A 531 4.71 -13.72 -27.66
CA LEU A 531 5.89 -14.54 -27.35
C LEU A 531 5.57 -15.64 -26.33
N LEU A 532 4.83 -15.29 -25.28
CA LEU A 532 4.43 -16.24 -24.24
C LEU A 532 3.46 -17.30 -24.78
N ALA A 533 2.47 -16.90 -25.60
CA ALA A 533 1.55 -17.83 -26.24
C ALA A 533 2.28 -18.82 -27.18
N GLN A 534 3.28 -18.36 -27.94
CA GLN A 534 4.10 -19.23 -28.78
C GLN A 534 4.93 -20.23 -27.97
N ARG A 535 5.42 -19.83 -26.79
CA ARG A 535 6.13 -20.72 -25.85
C ARG A 535 5.19 -21.78 -25.29
N GLN A 536 4.01 -21.39 -24.81
CA GLN A 536 3.00 -22.33 -24.30
C GLN A 536 2.51 -23.31 -25.38
N ALA A 537 2.38 -22.86 -26.63
CA ALA A 537 2.03 -23.72 -27.76
C ALA A 537 3.15 -24.71 -28.15
N ARG A 538 4.42 -24.41 -27.79
CA ARG A 538 5.59 -25.27 -28.00
C ARG A 538 5.88 -26.20 -26.81
N SER A 539 5.35 -25.90 -25.62
CA SER A 539 5.32 -26.84 -24.50
C SER A 539 4.30 -27.95 -24.82
N PRO A 540 4.69 -29.23 -24.87
CA PRO A 540 3.75 -30.32 -25.10
C PRO A 540 2.69 -30.30 -24.00
N ARG A 541 1.40 -30.27 -24.36
CA ARG A 541 0.25 -30.29 -23.44
C ARG A 541 0.27 -31.52 -22.53
N GLY A 542 0.94 -31.41 -21.40
CA GLY A 542 0.85 -32.30 -20.26
C GLY A 542 -0.18 -31.82 -19.26
N VAL A 543 -0.91 -32.73 -18.61
CA VAL A 543 -1.71 -32.45 -17.42
C VAL A 543 -0.75 -32.44 -16.23
N SER A 544 -0.67 -31.34 -15.48
CA SER A 544 0.10 -31.23 -14.24
C SER A 544 -0.78 -30.70 -13.11
N GLY A 545 -0.51 -31.11 -11.87
CA GLY A 545 -1.30 -30.72 -10.71
C GLY A 545 -0.75 -31.31 -9.40
N SER A 546 -1.48 -31.12 -8.31
CA SER A 546 -1.11 -31.63 -6.98
C SER A 546 -1.92 -32.86 -6.59
N LEU A 547 -1.26 -33.86 -6.00
CA LEU A 547 -1.88 -35.06 -5.43
C LEU A 547 -2.76 -34.76 -4.20
N ALA A 548 -2.58 -33.61 -3.56
CA ALA A 548 -3.45 -33.18 -2.46
C ALA A 548 -4.83 -32.72 -2.94
N GLU A 549 -4.93 -32.24 -4.19
CA GLU A 549 -6.18 -31.79 -4.80
C GLU A 549 -6.88 -32.92 -5.56
N LEU A 550 -6.10 -33.77 -6.22
CA LEU A 550 -6.58 -34.90 -7.01
C LEU A 550 -5.67 -36.11 -6.76
N GLY A 551 -6.15 -37.10 -6.01
CA GLY A 551 -5.36 -38.25 -5.62
C GLY A 551 -4.84 -39.03 -6.83
N LEU A 552 -3.74 -39.78 -6.66
CA LEU A 552 -3.15 -40.56 -7.76
C LEU A 552 -4.16 -41.52 -8.40
N THR A 553 -5.09 -42.04 -7.60
CA THR A 553 -6.19 -42.89 -8.04
C THR A 553 -7.06 -42.22 -9.09
N ASP A 554 -7.41 -40.96 -8.85
CA ASP A 554 -8.28 -40.17 -9.71
C ASP A 554 -7.53 -39.77 -10.99
N VAL A 555 -6.25 -39.40 -10.86
CA VAL A 555 -5.38 -39.10 -11.99
C VAL A 555 -5.27 -40.31 -12.93
N VAL A 556 -5.00 -41.49 -12.38
CA VAL A 556 -4.93 -42.75 -13.15
C VAL A 556 -6.27 -43.06 -13.82
N GLN A 557 -7.39 -42.86 -13.13
CA GLN A 557 -8.73 -43.10 -13.66
C GLN A 557 -9.07 -42.15 -14.82
N VAL A 558 -8.73 -40.86 -14.71
CA VAL A 558 -8.89 -39.87 -15.78
C VAL A 558 -8.04 -40.22 -17.00
N LEU A 559 -6.78 -40.62 -16.80
CA LEU A 559 -5.89 -41.01 -17.89
C LEU A 559 -6.33 -42.30 -18.58
N ASN A 560 -6.88 -43.26 -17.83
CA ASN A 560 -7.46 -44.48 -18.36
C ASN A 560 -8.72 -44.19 -19.22
N GLN A 561 -9.68 -43.43 -18.69
CA GLN A 561 -10.89 -43.03 -19.42
C GLN A 561 -10.56 -42.24 -20.69
N GLY A 562 -9.55 -41.37 -20.62
CA GLY A 562 -9.05 -40.59 -21.74
C GLY A 562 -8.16 -41.36 -22.71
N ARG A 563 -7.92 -42.66 -22.50
CA ARG A 563 -7.03 -43.54 -23.27
C ARG A 563 -5.67 -42.90 -23.56
N LYS A 564 -5.06 -42.27 -22.56
CA LYS A 564 -3.82 -41.51 -22.74
C LYS A 564 -2.61 -42.45 -22.82
N THR A 565 -1.65 -42.08 -23.66
CA THR A 565 -0.32 -42.69 -23.74
C THR A 565 0.70 -41.63 -23.30
N GLY A 566 1.64 -41.99 -22.44
CA GLY A 566 2.64 -41.05 -21.92
C GLY A 566 3.27 -41.49 -20.61
N GLN A 567 4.09 -40.64 -20.02
CA GLN A 567 4.71 -40.85 -18.72
C GLN A 567 4.13 -39.84 -17.72
N LEU A 568 3.58 -40.32 -16.62
CA LEU A 568 3.21 -39.51 -15.48
C LEU A 568 4.38 -39.49 -14.50
N SER A 569 5.07 -38.36 -14.36
CA SER A 569 6.07 -38.15 -13.31
C SER A 569 5.40 -37.70 -12.02
N ILE A 570 5.85 -38.25 -10.89
CA ILE A 570 5.34 -37.95 -9.55
C ILE A 570 6.53 -37.57 -8.66
N ARG A 571 6.38 -36.49 -7.89
CA ARG A 571 7.38 -36.01 -6.92
C ARG A 571 6.74 -35.72 -5.57
N ASN A 572 7.30 -36.27 -4.49
CA ASN A 572 6.90 -35.95 -3.13
C ASN A 572 8.15 -35.67 -2.28
N GLY A 573 8.45 -34.38 -2.04
CA GLY A 573 9.68 -33.96 -1.39
C GLY A 573 10.93 -34.38 -2.18
N ALA A 574 11.81 -35.17 -1.56
CA ALA A 574 13.00 -35.74 -2.21
C ALA A 574 12.71 -37.03 -2.99
N GLU A 575 11.52 -37.60 -2.82
CA GLU A 575 11.12 -38.83 -3.50
C GLU A 575 10.53 -38.52 -4.87
N GLN A 576 10.92 -39.31 -5.87
CA GLN A 576 10.40 -39.22 -7.22
C GLN A 576 10.15 -40.61 -7.80
N GLY A 577 9.22 -40.66 -8.76
CA GLY A 577 8.99 -41.83 -9.59
C GLY A 577 8.07 -41.52 -10.76
N GLU A 578 7.69 -42.58 -11.47
CA GLU A 578 7.00 -42.47 -12.74
C GLU A 578 6.05 -43.64 -12.99
N VAL A 579 4.94 -43.35 -13.66
CA VAL A 579 3.95 -44.33 -14.14
C VAL A 579 3.83 -44.19 -15.65
N HIS A 580 3.97 -45.30 -16.38
CA HIS A 580 3.93 -45.31 -17.84
C HIS A 580 2.58 -45.80 -18.32
N PHE A 581 1.97 -45.04 -19.22
CA PHE A 581 0.66 -45.33 -19.80
C PHE A 581 0.77 -45.66 -21.29
N LEU A 582 0.01 -46.67 -21.73
CA LEU A 582 -0.17 -47.03 -23.13
C LEU A 582 -1.66 -47.29 -23.39
N ASP A 583 -2.27 -46.45 -24.23
CA ASP A 583 -3.71 -46.50 -24.58
C ASP A 583 -4.63 -46.57 -23.34
N GLY A 584 -4.30 -45.78 -22.30
CA GLY A 584 -5.03 -45.74 -21.02
C GLY A 584 -4.61 -46.79 -20.00
N ASN A 585 -3.85 -47.82 -20.38
CA ASN A 585 -3.40 -48.85 -19.45
C ASN A 585 -2.07 -48.49 -18.79
N VAL A 586 -1.93 -48.80 -17.51
CA VAL A 586 -0.66 -48.71 -16.78
C VAL A 586 0.21 -49.91 -17.17
N VAL A 587 1.30 -49.68 -17.90
CA VAL A 587 2.18 -50.74 -18.41
C VAL A 587 3.47 -50.91 -17.60
N ASN A 588 3.86 -49.89 -16.85
CA ASN A 588 5.05 -49.92 -16.00
C ASN A 588 4.96 -48.83 -14.92
N ALA A 589 5.68 -49.01 -13.82
CA ALA A 589 5.83 -48.02 -12.77
C ALA A 589 7.21 -48.15 -12.11
N LEU A 590 7.77 -47.04 -11.65
CA LEU A 590 9.08 -46.96 -11.01
C LEU A 590 8.99 -46.01 -9.82
N TRP A 591 9.43 -46.44 -8.64
CA TRP A 591 9.37 -45.64 -7.41
C TRP A 591 10.49 -46.03 -6.46
N GLN A 592 11.40 -45.12 -6.13
CA GLN A 592 12.46 -45.33 -5.12
C GLN A 592 13.21 -46.69 -5.24
N GLY A 593 13.53 -47.11 -6.47
CA GLY A 593 14.22 -48.39 -6.76
C GLY A 593 13.30 -49.61 -6.89
N LEU A 594 12.01 -49.49 -6.59
CA LEU A 594 10.98 -50.48 -6.93
C LEU A 594 10.57 -50.35 -8.40
N ARG A 595 10.07 -51.45 -8.99
CA ARG A 595 9.56 -51.50 -10.36
C ARG A 595 8.28 -52.33 -10.46
N GLY A 596 7.42 -52.00 -11.42
CA GLY A 596 6.21 -52.75 -11.73
C GLY A 596 5.10 -52.47 -10.72
N GLU A 597 4.26 -53.48 -10.45
CA GLU A 597 3.07 -53.31 -9.59
C GLU A 597 3.45 -52.84 -8.17
N GLU A 598 4.55 -53.34 -7.61
CA GLU A 598 5.03 -52.94 -6.27
C GLU A 598 5.40 -51.44 -6.19
N ALA A 599 5.97 -50.89 -7.27
CA ALA A 599 6.22 -49.44 -7.36
C ALA A 599 4.91 -48.65 -7.45
N PHE A 600 3.94 -49.16 -8.21
CA PHE A 600 2.64 -48.53 -8.35
C PHE A 600 1.88 -48.50 -7.00
N PHE A 601 1.86 -49.61 -6.27
CA PHE A 601 1.19 -49.69 -4.96
C PHE A 601 1.82 -48.78 -3.92
N ALA A 602 3.15 -48.65 -3.90
CA ALA A 602 3.83 -47.70 -3.02
C ALA A 602 3.39 -46.25 -3.29
N MET A 603 3.19 -45.89 -4.57
CA MET A 603 2.74 -44.55 -4.96
C MET A 603 1.27 -44.27 -4.62
N LEU A 604 0.39 -45.28 -4.57
CA LEU A 604 -1.02 -45.10 -4.20
C LEU A 604 -1.20 -44.61 -2.76
N GLY A 605 -0.22 -44.85 -1.88
CA GLY A 605 -0.25 -44.37 -0.49
C GLY A 605 0.05 -42.88 -0.32
N LEU A 606 0.47 -42.18 -1.39
CA LEU A 606 0.84 -40.76 -1.32
C LEU A 606 -0.40 -39.87 -1.17
N SER A 607 -0.42 -39.04 -0.14
CA SER A 607 -1.46 -38.02 0.10
C SER A 607 -1.05 -36.60 -0.30
N THR A 608 0.21 -36.40 -0.66
CA THR A 608 0.81 -35.12 -1.06
C THR A 608 1.86 -35.35 -2.14
N GLY A 609 2.17 -34.31 -2.92
CA GLY A 609 3.13 -34.36 -4.02
C GLY A 609 2.61 -33.70 -5.28
N ASP A 610 3.50 -33.49 -6.25
CA ASP A 610 3.19 -32.91 -7.56
C ASP A 610 3.27 -33.98 -8.64
N PHE A 611 2.41 -33.87 -9.64
CA PHE A 611 2.46 -34.73 -10.82
C PHE A 611 2.48 -33.93 -12.12
N ALA A 612 3.08 -34.51 -13.15
CA ALA A 612 3.06 -33.97 -14.50
C ALA A 612 3.07 -35.11 -15.53
N LEU A 613 2.24 -35.01 -16.56
CA LEU A 613 2.17 -35.96 -17.67
C LEU A 613 3.01 -35.47 -18.85
N ASP A 614 3.98 -36.26 -19.29
CA ASP A 614 4.60 -36.14 -20.60
C ASP A 614 3.86 -37.02 -21.63
N PRO A 615 3.05 -36.43 -22.54
CA PRO A 615 2.33 -37.19 -23.56
C PRO A 615 3.21 -37.64 -24.74
N THR A 616 4.45 -37.14 -24.83
CA THR A 616 5.38 -37.46 -25.91
C THR A 616 6.16 -38.74 -25.64
N PHE A 617 6.28 -39.11 -24.36
CA PHE A 617 6.87 -40.37 -23.94
C PHE A 617 6.15 -41.57 -24.56
N ARG A 618 6.94 -42.58 -24.96
CA ARG A 618 6.45 -43.85 -25.51
C ARG A 618 7.02 -44.99 -24.67
N PRO A 619 6.19 -45.77 -23.96
CA PRO A 619 6.67 -46.86 -23.13
C PRO A 619 7.40 -47.92 -23.97
N SER A 620 8.60 -48.29 -23.56
CA SER A 620 9.43 -49.30 -24.23
C SER A 620 9.49 -50.64 -23.46
N SER A 621 8.90 -50.70 -22.27
CA SER A 621 8.86 -51.90 -21.43
C SER A 621 7.50 -52.07 -20.76
N GLN A 622 7.02 -53.30 -20.66
CA GLN A 622 5.78 -53.66 -19.97
C GLN A 622 6.12 -54.57 -18.79
N ALA A 623 6.06 -54.02 -17.59
CA ALA A 623 6.25 -54.76 -16.34
C ALA A 623 4.93 -55.05 -15.62
N ILE A 624 3.84 -54.40 -16.04
CA ILE A 624 2.50 -54.55 -15.51
C ILE A 624 1.60 -55.08 -16.64
N SER A 625 0.94 -56.20 -16.38
CA SER A 625 0.05 -56.87 -17.36
C SER A 625 -1.41 -56.83 -16.96
N SER A 626 -1.68 -56.51 -15.69
CA SER A 626 -3.01 -56.31 -15.13
C SER A 626 -3.72 -55.12 -15.77
N ASN A 627 -5.03 -55.21 -15.95
CA ASN A 627 -5.82 -54.04 -16.34
C ASN A 627 -5.91 -53.05 -15.17
N VAL A 628 -6.20 -51.78 -15.48
CA VAL A 628 -6.20 -50.70 -14.48
C VAL A 628 -7.18 -50.97 -13.34
N GLU A 629 -8.36 -51.53 -13.61
CA GLU A 629 -9.37 -51.82 -12.57
C GLU A 629 -8.89 -52.87 -11.57
N ALA A 630 -8.28 -53.97 -12.05
CA ALA A 630 -7.71 -55.01 -11.20
C ALA A 630 -6.51 -54.50 -10.40
N LEU A 631 -5.65 -53.69 -11.03
CA LEU A 631 -4.49 -53.09 -10.39
C LEU A 631 -4.91 -52.14 -9.25
N MET A 632 -5.95 -51.33 -9.48
CA MET A 632 -6.48 -50.41 -8.48
C MET A 632 -7.15 -51.13 -7.30
N LEU A 633 -7.93 -52.19 -7.58
CA LEU A 633 -8.63 -52.96 -6.55
C LEU A 633 -7.64 -53.70 -5.62
N GLU A 634 -6.60 -54.31 -6.19
CA GLU A 634 -5.54 -54.96 -5.40
C GLU A 634 -4.70 -53.93 -4.62
N GLY A 635 -4.39 -52.78 -5.22
CA GLY A 635 -3.67 -51.70 -4.55
C GLY A 635 -4.42 -51.13 -3.35
N MET A 636 -5.72 -50.88 -3.49
CA MET A 636 -6.57 -50.41 -2.39
C MET A 636 -6.70 -51.45 -1.27
N ARG A 637 -6.88 -52.73 -1.62
CA ARG A 637 -6.93 -53.82 -0.63
C ARG A 637 -5.66 -53.85 0.24
N ARG A 638 -4.48 -53.73 -0.37
CA ARG A 638 -3.20 -53.71 0.35
C ARG A 638 -3.03 -52.46 1.22
N LEU A 639 -3.51 -51.30 0.77
CA LEU A 639 -3.48 -50.07 1.56
C LEU A 639 -4.38 -50.17 2.80
N ASP A 640 -5.55 -50.78 2.68
CA ASP A 640 -6.45 -51.01 3.81
C ASP A 640 -5.88 -52.03 4.80
N GLU A 641 -5.19 -53.07 4.31
CA GLU A 641 -4.47 -54.05 5.14
C GLU A 641 -3.25 -53.47 5.86
N ALA A 642 -2.58 -52.47 5.28
CA ALA A 642 -1.46 -51.77 5.91
C ALA A 642 -1.91 -50.70 6.92
N ARG A 643 -3.18 -50.28 6.88
CA ARG A 643 -3.81 -49.31 7.78
C ARG A 643 -4.57 -49.96 8.95
N SER A 644 -4.84 -51.27 8.85
CA SER A 644 -5.46 -52.11 9.88
C SER A 644 -4.39 -52.75 10.76
#